data_AF-A0A3B8Q2R6-F1
#
_entry.id   AF-A0A3B8Q2R6-F1
#
_cell.length_a   1.000
_cell.length_b   1.000
_cell.length_c   1.000
_cell.angle_alpha   90.00
_cell.angle_beta   90.00
_cell.angle_gamma   90.00
#
_symmetry.space_group_name_H-M   'P 1'
#
loop_
_entity.id
_entity.type
_entity.pdbx_description
1 polymer ?
#
loop_
_entity_poly.entity_id
_entity_poly.type
_entity_poly.pdbx_seq_one_letter_code
_entity_poly.pdbx_strand_id
1 'polypeptide(L)'
;MEHMLSPAPSSPSPLPCVGSLALFFTRRELARFVVVGLFPLMGLAETPLTIARPNRSDPIDFRREILPVLQANCLPCHNKTTTKADLLLETPAEMLKGGETGPAIVAGNAAASLLLRLSSHAEKPRMPPRDNKVNAVDLTPEQLGLLARWIDEGAHEGERRTETVRWLDSAPPLRAIYSVAWSPDGEFVACGRGQRVFIYHRPTAQLVTELTQSGTESSNRPAHRDLVGALAFRPDGQQLASGGFREVKLWRRLETAFQRLRDPVGSMGATNSVRCADGTRLVRPGTNGIVELVDADEKRIAELHLDARAVEDLKVARLSLTAGKSEAAVIQKRLEATEKEDQQQTERLGKAREARVKADDLVEEKRRARDKAAGELELAEAALAALKSDATADEKKPLEQRVESAKKPVDDARRAFDEAARKQAVSEEEFRLAELAIQRSHAQVRRWKDAQAGVTQRVSEAEARVKEREKAAELPPAALAAISADAKWIATAQGERISVWSGLSGEPVETWDTPGPVQALGFGLGPTLQLRTDTGDYIRDLLPRWELQQIIGGEESPGPFVDRVGALAYSPNGRWLASGSGEPSRSGDVQWWDPPTGALVGALTNLHSDTVASLAFSPDSTVLSSGGADRMARLVDVVRGQPTRVLEGHTGHVLATAWKDDDTTLATAGADLVVKFWDSVTGEKRKQGTGFEREVTGLAFLSGDQWIACGSPRELRIINENGDRVRGLMGLTDSMHALAVTADGHWIAAGGEDGVLRIWDREIEAPKLVFETKLPELSTAVR
;
A
#
# COMPACT_ATOMS: atom_id res chain seq x y z
N MET A 1 49.35 -38.22 -18.36
CA MET A 1 49.76 -38.59 -19.73
C MET A 1 49.05 -37.65 -20.69
N GLU A 2 49.79 -36.66 -21.18
CA GLU A 2 49.89 -36.21 -22.58
C GLU A 2 48.89 -36.81 -23.59
N HIS A 3 48.34 -36.14 -24.61
CA HIS A 3 48.63 -34.85 -25.26
C HIS A 3 47.54 -34.58 -26.34
N MET A 4 47.30 -33.30 -26.68
CA MET A 4 47.07 -32.74 -28.05
C MET A 4 45.73 -33.07 -28.77
N LEU A 5 44.96 -32.18 -29.40
CA LEU A 5 45.22 -30.95 -30.20
C LEU A 5 43.97 -30.03 -30.29
N SER A 6 44.20 -28.72 -30.48
CA SER A 6 43.30 -27.78 -31.19
C SER A 6 43.83 -27.51 -32.61
N PRO A 7 42.99 -27.02 -33.54
CA PRO A 7 43.03 -25.59 -33.88
C PRO A 7 41.65 -24.95 -34.17
N ALA A 8 41.65 -23.61 -34.31
CA ALA A 8 40.54 -22.65 -34.20
C ALA A 8 39.74 -22.35 -35.52
N PRO A 9 39.11 -21.17 -35.75
CA PRO A 9 37.67 -20.90 -35.58
C PRO A 9 36.95 -20.46 -36.88
N SER A 10 35.61 -20.34 -36.84
CA SER A 10 34.83 -19.62 -37.88
C SER A 10 33.67 -18.80 -37.29
N SER A 11 33.34 -17.73 -38.01
CA SER A 11 32.82 -16.42 -37.62
C SER A 11 31.29 -16.31 -37.37
N PRO A 12 30.84 -15.22 -36.70
CA PRO A 12 29.42 -14.86 -36.54
C PRO A 12 28.94 -13.85 -37.60
N SER A 13 27.64 -13.84 -37.87
CA SER A 13 26.94 -12.88 -38.75
C SER A 13 26.22 -11.79 -37.91
N PRO A 14 26.24 -10.50 -38.32
CA PRO A 14 25.51 -9.43 -37.64
C PRO A 14 24.21 -9.01 -38.39
N LEU A 15 23.23 -8.49 -37.64
CA LEU A 15 22.08 -7.73 -38.17
C LEU A 15 22.07 -6.32 -37.56
N PRO A 16 21.52 -5.30 -38.25
CA PRO A 16 22.02 -3.93 -38.18
C PRO A 16 21.16 -2.97 -37.34
N CYS A 17 21.85 -2.03 -36.68
CA CYS A 17 21.31 -0.76 -36.20
C CYS A 17 21.08 0.20 -37.38
N VAL A 18 19.98 0.97 -37.35
CA VAL A 18 19.79 2.15 -38.20
C VAL A 18 19.78 3.38 -37.31
N GLY A 19 20.73 4.27 -37.59
CA GLY A 19 20.99 5.51 -36.85
C GLY A 19 20.25 6.72 -37.39
N SER A 20 20.14 7.71 -36.49
CA SER A 20 19.70 9.08 -36.69
C SER A 20 20.40 9.81 -37.83
N LEU A 21 19.64 10.57 -38.62
CA LEU A 21 20.17 11.69 -39.42
C LEU A 21 19.55 13.00 -38.95
N ALA A 22 20.39 13.88 -38.43
CA ALA A 22 20.13 15.30 -38.29
C ALA A 22 20.57 16.00 -39.59
N LEU A 23 19.72 16.86 -40.15
CA LEU A 23 20.09 17.77 -41.25
C LEU A 23 19.76 19.21 -40.86
N PHE A 24 20.82 20.00 -40.88
CA PHE A 24 20.87 21.44 -40.62
C PHE A 24 20.12 22.24 -41.68
N PHE A 25 19.36 23.23 -41.24
CA PHE A 25 18.82 24.31 -42.07
C PHE A 25 19.92 25.30 -42.47
N THR A 26 19.96 25.69 -43.74
CA THR A 26 20.59 26.92 -44.21
C THR A 26 19.54 27.90 -44.71
N ARG A 27 19.69 29.16 -44.29
CA ARG A 27 18.86 30.34 -44.61
C ARG A 27 19.55 31.16 -45.70
N ARG A 28 18.77 31.72 -46.65
CA ARG A 28 18.95 32.97 -47.47
C ARG A 28 18.19 32.78 -48.80
N GLU A 29 17.49 33.72 -49.45
CA GLU A 29 17.11 35.13 -49.27
C GLU A 29 15.96 35.47 -50.27
N LEU A 30 15.22 36.57 -49.99
CA LEU A 30 14.51 37.53 -50.90
C LEU A 30 13.47 37.04 -51.94
N ALA A 31 12.47 37.80 -52.40
CA ALA A 31 11.67 38.93 -51.95
C ALA A 31 10.55 39.13 -53.01
N ARG A 32 9.36 39.53 -52.52
CA ARG A 32 8.31 40.36 -53.16
C ARG A 32 7.87 40.08 -54.60
N PHE A 33 6.57 39.78 -54.77
CA PHE A 33 5.64 40.70 -55.45
C PHE A 33 4.22 40.50 -54.93
N VAL A 34 3.60 41.61 -54.54
CA VAL A 34 2.17 41.73 -54.19
C VAL A 34 1.44 42.16 -55.45
N VAL A 35 0.43 41.41 -55.87
CA VAL A 35 -0.67 41.92 -56.71
C VAL A 35 -1.97 41.46 -56.09
N VAL A 36 -2.76 42.45 -55.66
CA VAL A 36 -4.11 42.34 -55.16
C VAL A 36 -5.05 42.18 -56.34
N GLY A 37 -5.86 41.12 -56.34
CA GLY A 37 -7.01 40.93 -57.23
C GLY A 37 -8.11 40.20 -56.47
N LEU A 38 -9.19 40.91 -56.13
CA LEU A 38 -10.36 40.39 -55.44
C LEU A 38 -11.01 39.23 -56.23
N PHE A 39 -11.22 38.10 -55.56
CA PHE A 39 -12.26 37.12 -55.85
C PHE A 39 -12.92 36.70 -54.51
N PRO A 40 -14.23 36.39 -54.49
CA PRO A 40 -15.06 36.49 -53.31
C PRO A 40 -14.78 35.40 -52.27
N LEU A 41 -14.90 35.75 -50.99
CA LEU A 41 -15.05 34.81 -49.88
C LEU A 41 -16.28 33.92 -50.13
N MET A 42 -16.05 32.70 -50.58
CA MET A 42 -16.94 31.57 -50.30
C MET A 42 -16.24 30.71 -49.25
N GLY A 43 -16.71 30.82 -48.01
CA GLY A 43 -16.35 29.85 -46.97
C GLY A 43 -16.79 28.46 -47.43
N LEU A 44 -15.86 27.52 -47.50
CA LEU A 44 -16.20 26.11 -47.62
C LEU A 44 -16.97 25.73 -46.35
N ALA A 45 -18.26 25.45 -46.50
CA ALA A 45 -19.01 24.75 -45.47
C ALA A 45 -18.41 23.33 -45.37
N GLU A 46 -17.61 23.09 -44.33
CA GLU A 46 -17.08 21.76 -44.02
C GLU A 46 -18.25 20.81 -43.71
N THR A 47 -18.29 19.66 -44.37
CA THR A 47 -19.40 18.70 -44.28
C THR A 47 -19.36 17.90 -42.98
N PRO A 48 -20.52 17.58 -42.35
CA PRO A 48 -20.58 16.68 -41.19
C PRO A 48 -19.92 15.33 -41.47
N LEU A 49 -19.38 14.70 -40.43
CA LEU A 49 -18.82 13.35 -40.52
C LEU A 49 -19.93 12.36 -40.89
N THR A 50 -19.57 11.37 -41.70
CA THR A 50 -20.50 10.32 -42.12
C THR A 50 -20.85 9.43 -40.92
N ILE A 51 -22.12 9.08 -40.74
CA ILE A 51 -22.58 8.14 -39.71
C ILE A 51 -22.92 6.81 -40.40
N ALA A 52 -22.15 5.76 -40.14
CA ALA A 52 -22.41 4.44 -40.70
C ALA A 52 -23.66 3.82 -40.05
N ARG A 53 -24.36 2.93 -40.77
CA ARG A 53 -25.42 2.12 -40.17
C ARG A 53 -24.86 0.76 -39.74
N PRO A 54 -24.83 0.42 -38.44
CA PRO A 54 -24.33 -0.88 -38.00
C PRO A 54 -25.19 -2.01 -38.56
N ASN A 55 -24.60 -2.93 -39.33
CA ASN A 55 -25.30 -4.07 -39.91
C ASN A 55 -25.30 -5.27 -38.94
N ARG A 56 -26.27 -5.33 -38.03
CA ARG A 56 -26.47 -6.44 -37.06
C ARG A 56 -27.86 -6.44 -36.44
N SER A 57 -28.27 -7.57 -35.87
CA SER A 57 -29.57 -7.75 -35.19
C SER A 57 -29.52 -7.51 -33.67
N ASP A 58 -28.37 -7.70 -33.04
CA ASP A 58 -28.27 -7.63 -31.57
C ASP A 58 -28.24 -6.17 -31.07
N PRO A 59 -28.82 -5.88 -29.89
CA PRO A 59 -28.74 -4.57 -29.26
C PRO A 59 -27.30 -4.14 -28.96
N ILE A 60 -27.06 -2.83 -28.99
CA ILE A 60 -25.78 -2.23 -28.64
C ILE A 60 -25.63 -2.19 -27.11
N ASP A 61 -24.57 -2.80 -26.60
CA ASP A 61 -24.24 -2.74 -25.19
C ASP A 61 -23.37 -1.51 -24.89
N PHE A 62 -23.82 -0.68 -23.95
CA PHE A 62 -23.11 0.55 -23.59
C PHE A 62 -21.68 0.27 -23.13
N ARG A 63 -21.48 -0.69 -22.22
CA ARG A 63 -20.18 -0.95 -21.59
C ARG A 63 -19.20 -1.60 -22.56
N ARG A 64 -19.67 -2.48 -23.44
CA ARG A 64 -18.83 -3.20 -24.38
C ARG A 64 -18.47 -2.37 -25.60
N GLU A 65 -19.35 -1.48 -26.03
CA GLU A 65 -19.28 -0.93 -27.39
C GLU A 65 -19.29 0.60 -27.46
N ILE A 66 -19.90 1.27 -26.47
CA ILE A 66 -19.97 2.73 -26.42
C ILE A 66 -18.91 3.30 -25.48
N LEU A 67 -18.81 2.77 -24.27
CA LEU A 67 -17.90 3.26 -23.24
C LEU A 67 -16.43 3.29 -23.70
N PRO A 68 -15.88 2.29 -24.42
CA PRO A 68 -14.51 2.36 -24.93
C PRO A 68 -14.29 3.53 -25.92
N VAL A 69 -15.31 3.85 -26.72
CA VAL A 69 -15.27 5.00 -27.65
C VAL A 69 -15.22 6.31 -26.85
N LEU A 70 -16.04 6.41 -25.80
CA LEU A 70 -16.06 7.57 -24.90
C LEU A 70 -14.77 7.69 -24.09
N GLN A 71 -14.23 6.58 -23.56
CA GLN A 71 -12.95 6.55 -22.83
C GLN A 71 -11.79 7.07 -23.67
N ALA A 72 -11.75 6.70 -24.95
CA ALA A 72 -10.69 7.13 -25.84
C ALA A 72 -10.75 8.63 -26.19
N ASN A 73 -11.94 9.19 -26.42
CA ASN A 73 -12.06 10.51 -27.07
C ASN A 73 -12.85 11.56 -26.29
N CYS A 74 -13.68 11.17 -25.32
CA CYS A 74 -14.62 12.08 -24.64
C CYS A 74 -14.35 12.22 -23.13
N LEU A 75 -14.15 11.11 -22.43
CA LEU A 75 -13.90 11.07 -20.98
C LEU A 75 -12.62 11.75 -20.53
N PRO A 76 -11.55 11.91 -21.33
CA PRO A 76 -10.40 12.71 -20.90
C PRO A 76 -10.77 14.17 -20.54
N CYS A 77 -11.90 14.69 -21.04
CA CYS A 77 -12.39 16.05 -20.75
C CYS A 77 -13.79 16.12 -20.09
N HIS A 78 -14.57 15.04 -20.14
CA HIS A 78 -15.95 14.98 -19.65
C HIS A 78 -16.15 13.88 -18.61
N ASN A 79 -15.36 13.97 -17.54
CA ASN A 79 -15.39 13.08 -16.39
C ASN A 79 -15.59 13.89 -15.10
N LYS A 80 -15.71 13.20 -13.97
CA LYS A 80 -16.01 13.82 -12.67
C LYS A 80 -14.96 14.81 -12.14
N THR A 81 -13.72 14.74 -12.60
CA THR A 81 -12.59 15.52 -12.06
C THR A 81 -12.20 16.72 -12.93
N THR A 82 -12.49 16.69 -14.23
CA THR A 82 -12.05 17.73 -15.18
C THR A 82 -13.20 18.50 -15.86
N THR A 83 -14.42 18.43 -15.32
CA THR A 83 -15.67 18.86 -15.97
C THR A 83 -15.57 20.21 -16.69
N LYS A 84 -15.71 20.18 -18.03
CA LYS A 84 -16.10 21.35 -18.82
C LYS A 84 -17.63 21.36 -18.97
N ALA A 85 -18.27 22.47 -18.60
CA ALA A 85 -19.72 22.67 -18.65
C ALA A 85 -20.56 21.66 -17.84
N ASP A 86 -19.99 21.11 -16.76
CA ASP A 86 -20.60 20.11 -15.86
C ASP A 86 -21.17 18.86 -16.55
N LEU A 87 -20.64 18.52 -17.72
CA LEU A 87 -21.05 17.36 -18.50
C LEU A 87 -20.28 16.10 -18.09
N LEU A 88 -20.99 15.10 -17.56
CA LEU A 88 -20.48 13.77 -17.21
C LEU A 88 -20.93 12.73 -18.22
N LEU A 89 -19.99 11.97 -18.79
CA LEU A 89 -20.27 10.95 -19.81
C LEU A 89 -19.91 9.51 -19.36
N GLU A 90 -19.69 9.28 -18.07
CA GLU A 90 -19.22 7.99 -17.54
C GLU A 90 -20.34 6.94 -17.53
N THR A 91 -21.59 7.37 -17.34
CA THR A 91 -22.76 6.49 -17.33
C THR A 91 -23.91 7.02 -18.21
N PRO A 92 -24.81 6.16 -18.71
CA PRO A 92 -26.00 6.59 -19.45
C PRO A 92 -26.91 7.51 -18.63
N ALA A 93 -27.04 7.24 -17.33
CA ALA A 93 -27.83 8.07 -16.42
C ALA A 93 -27.30 9.50 -16.33
N GLU A 94 -25.97 9.68 -16.28
CA GLU A 94 -25.34 11.00 -16.27
C GLU A 94 -25.47 11.72 -17.61
N MET A 95 -25.33 10.99 -18.73
CA MET A 95 -25.53 11.56 -20.06
C MET A 95 -26.97 12.02 -20.30
N LEU A 96 -27.95 11.29 -19.75
CA LEU A 96 -29.37 11.67 -19.78
C LEU A 96 -29.65 12.88 -18.89
N LYS A 97 -28.98 12.97 -17.73
CA LYS A 97 -29.06 14.16 -16.86
C LYS A 97 -28.48 15.40 -17.54
N GLY A 98 -27.38 15.23 -18.28
CA GLY A 98 -26.75 16.30 -19.05
C GLY A 98 -25.96 17.31 -18.21
N GLY A 99 -25.49 18.36 -18.90
CA GLY A 99 -24.75 19.48 -18.31
C GLY A 99 -25.54 20.79 -18.38
N GLU A 100 -24.85 21.93 -18.30
CA GLU A 100 -25.48 23.27 -18.32
C GLU A 100 -26.32 23.54 -19.59
N THR A 101 -26.00 22.88 -20.69
CA THR A 101 -26.70 23.02 -21.99
C THR A 101 -27.83 22.01 -22.18
N GLY A 102 -28.17 21.23 -21.14
CA GLY A 102 -29.20 20.20 -21.18
C GLY A 102 -28.66 18.79 -21.40
N PRO A 103 -29.55 17.81 -21.71
CA PRO A 103 -29.20 16.40 -21.82
C PRO A 103 -28.15 16.17 -22.92
N ALA A 104 -27.11 15.39 -22.60
CA ALA A 104 -26.10 15.00 -23.58
C ALA A 104 -26.71 14.09 -24.66
N ILE A 105 -27.62 13.21 -24.23
CA ILE A 105 -28.33 12.26 -25.08
C ILE A 105 -29.83 12.32 -24.80
N VAL A 106 -30.62 12.09 -25.84
CA VAL A 106 -32.07 11.95 -25.79
C VAL A 106 -32.37 10.50 -26.15
N ALA A 107 -32.71 9.67 -25.15
CA ALA A 107 -33.03 8.26 -25.36
C ALA A 107 -34.10 8.08 -26.45
N GLY A 108 -33.85 7.17 -27.39
CA GLY A 108 -34.72 6.90 -28.53
C GLY A 108 -34.61 7.91 -29.68
N ASN A 109 -33.72 8.91 -29.57
CA ASN A 109 -33.56 9.94 -30.60
C ASN A 109 -32.11 10.43 -30.72
N ALA A 110 -31.32 9.69 -31.50
CA ALA A 110 -29.94 10.01 -31.82
C ALA A 110 -29.80 11.38 -32.49
N ALA A 111 -30.72 11.72 -33.40
CA ALA A 111 -30.68 13.00 -34.13
C ALA A 111 -30.87 14.22 -33.21
N ALA A 112 -31.64 14.09 -32.12
CA ALA A 112 -31.82 15.15 -31.13
C ALA A 112 -30.69 15.22 -30.09
N SER A 113 -29.84 14.21 -30.01
CA SER A 113 -28.81 14.09 -28.98
C SER A 113 -27.63 15.02 -29.24
N LEU A 114 -27.30 15.86 -28.25
CA LEU A 114 -26.22 16.84 -28.36
C LEU A 114 -24.86 16.16 -28.57
N LEU A 115 -24.60 15.07 -27.84
CA LEU A 115 -23.36 14.29 -27.94
C LEU A 115 -23.09 13.85 -29.38
N LEU A 116 -24.09 13.33 -30.08
CA LEU A 116 -23.94 12.88 -31.46
C LEU A 116 -23.76 14.06 -32.41
N ARG A 117 -24.55 15.13 -32.26
CA ARG A 117 -24.47 16.32 -33.15
C ARG A 117 -23.13 17.03 -33.08
N LEU A 118 -22.56 17.16 -31.88
CA LEU A 118 -21.25 17.80 -31.71
C LEU A 118 -20.09 16.89 -32.16
N SER A 119 -20.18 15.57 -31.91
CA SER A 119 -19.16 14.59 -32.29
C SER A 119 -19.17 14.23 -33.79
N SER A 120 -20.32 14.36 -34.45
CA SER A 120 -20.43 14.20 -35.91
C SER A 120 -20.16 15.50 -36.67
N HIS A 121 -19.81 16.59 -35.97
CA HIS A 121 -19.61 17.92 -36.53
C HIS A 121 -20.84 18.52 -37.22
N ALA A 122 -22.04 18.03 -36.90
CA ALA A 122 -23.30 18.57 -37.40
C ALA A 122 -23.68 19.91 -36.73
N GLU A 123 -23.14 20.18 -35.54
CA GLU A 123 -23.37 21.40 -34.78
C GLU A 123 -22.08 21.91 -34.12
N LYS A 124 -22.02 23.21 -33.83
CA LYS A 124 -20.87 23.86 -33.16
C LYS A 124 -21.15 24.06 -31.66
N PRO A 125 -20.12 23.97 -30.79
CA PRO A 125 -18.71 23.70 -31.11
C PRO A 125 -18.47 22.22 -31.45
N ARG A 126 -17.63 21.94 -32.45
CA ARG A 126 -17.28 20.55 -32.76
C ARG A 126 -16.52 19.90 -31.60
N MET A 127 -16.72 18.59 -31.46
CA MET A 127 -15.99 17.78 -30.50
C MET A 127 -15.33 16.58 -31.23
N PRO A 128 -14.04 16.31 -31.01
CA PRO A 128 -13.11 17.09 -30.18
C PRO A 128 -12.68 18.41 -30.83
N PRO A 129 -12.29 19.45 -30.05
CA PRO A 129 -11.65 20.64 -30.59
C PRO A 129 -10.33 20.28 -31.29
N ARG A 130 -9.98 20.98 -32.39
CA ARG A 130 -8.73 20.71 -33.15
C ARG A 130 -7.47 20.94 -32.30
N ASP A 131 -7.56 21.78 -31.27
CA ASP A 131 -6.50 22.20 -30.36
C ASP A 131 -6.62 21.53 -28.97
N ASN A 132 -7.17 20.31 -28.91
CA ASN A 132 -7.28 19.59 -27.65
C ASN A 132 -5.91 19.10 -27.15
N LYS A 133 -5.71 19.12 -25.82
CA LYS A 133 -4.45 18.72 -25.16
C LYS A 133 -4.38 17.24 -24.77
N VAL A 134 -5.41 16.46 -25.13
CA VAL A 134 -5.60 15.07 -24.71
C VAL A 134 -5.45 14.08 -25.87
N ASN A 135 -5.05 14.56 -27.05
CA ASN A 135 -4.91 13.77 -28.29
C ASN A 135 -6.19 13.01 -28.69
N ALA A 136 -7.37 13.53 -28.33
CA ALA A 136 -8.64 13.00 -28.80
C ALA A 136 -8.77 13.27 -30.31
N VAL A 137 -9.27 12.26 -31.04
CA VAL A 137 -9.46 12.31 -32.49
C VAL A 137 -10.94 12.23 -32.86
N ASP A 138 -11.27 12.62 -34.09
CA ASP A 138 -12.62 12.51 -34.63
C ASP A 138 -13.12 11.06 -34.59
N LEU A 139 -14.38 10.86 -34.21
CA LEU A 139 -14.98 9.52 -34.21
C LEU A 139 -15.12 8.98 -35.64
N THR A 140 -14.85 7.69 -35.83
CA THR A 140 -15.03 7.06 -37.15
C THR A 140 -16.52 6.95 -37.51
N PRO A 141 -16.87 6.81 -38.80
CA PRO A 141 -18.25 6.59 -39.20
C PRO A 141 -18.92 5.41 -38.49
N GLU A 142 -18.19 4.34 -38.23
CA GLU A 142 -18.66 3.17 -37.49
C GLU A 142 -18.92 3.51 -36.03
N GLN A 143 -18.02 4.22 -35.36
CA GLN A 143 -18.19 4.64 -33.96
C GLN A 143 -19.38 5.59 -33.80
N LEU A 144 -19.55 6.54 -34.71
CA LEU A 144 -20.73 7.41 -34.76
C LEU A 144 -22.01 6.60 -35.01
N GLY A 145 -21.94 5.58 -35.87
CA GLY A 145 -23.03 4.67 -36.15
C GLY A 145 -23.45 3.83 -34.95
N LEU A 146 -22.47 3.35 -34.18
CA LEU A 146 -22.68 2.63 -32.93
C LEU A 146 -23.37 3.52 -31.90
N LEU A 147 -22.83 4.73 -31.69
CA LEU A 147 -23.37 5.70 -30.75
C LEU A 147 -24.81 6.10 -31.12
N ALA A 148 -25.05 6.40 -32.41
CA ALA A 148 -26.38 6.74 -32.89
C ALA A 148 -27.38 5.61 -32.66
N ARG A 149 -27.04 4.39 -33.07
CA ARG A 149 -27.93 3.23 -32.92
C ARG A 149 -28.21 2.93 -31.45
N TRP A 150 -27.20 2.99 -30.58
CA TRP A 150 -27.39 2.78 -29.14
C TRP A 150 -28.35 3.80 -28.52
N ILE A 151 -28.23 5.08 -28.92
CA ILE A 151 -29.17 6.12 -28.46
C ILE A 151 -30.58 5.83 -28.96
N ASP A 152 -30.74 5.48 -30.25
CA ASP A 152 -32.04 5.14 -30.85
C ASP A 152 -32.68 3.89 -30.22
N GLU A 153 -31.86 2.95 -29.75
CA GLU A 153 -32.31 1.77 -29.00
C GLU A 153 -32.72 2.09 -27.55
N GLY A 154 -32.65 3.35 -27.12
CA GLY A 154 -33.11 3.81 -25.81
C GLY A 154 -31.99 4.17 -24.83
N ALA A 155 -30.73 4.22 -25.29
CA ALA A 155 -29.55 4.56 -24.48
C ALA A 155 -29.41 3.71 -23.20
N HIS A 156 -29.71 2.42 -23.30
CA HIS A 156 -29.69 1.50 -22.17
C HIS A 156 -28.26 1.17 -21.74
N GLU A 157 -28.05 0.93 -20.44
CA GLU A 157 -26.74 0.55 -19.90
C GLU A 157 -26.26 -0.84 -20.34
N GLY A 158 -27.17 -1.66 -20.88
CA GLY A 158 -26.96 -3.07 -21.20
C GLY A 158 -27.30 -3.98 -20.02
N GLU A 159 -27.89 -5.15 -20.27
CA GLU A 159 -27.97 -6.22 -19.26
C GLU A 159 -26.59 -6.85 -19.10
N ARG A 160 -26.11 -6.97 -17.86
CA ARG A 160 -24.88 -7.74 -17.54
C ARG A 160 -25.08 -9.19 -17.98
N ARG A 161 -24.69 -9.54 -19.21
CA ARG A 161 -24.71 -10.91 -19.70
C ARG A 161 -23.54 -11.68 -19.10
N THR A 162 -23.84 -12.62 -18.21
CA THR A 162 -22.92 -13.70 -17.85
C THR A 162 -22.73 -14.58 -19.09
N GLU A 163 -21.67 -14.33 -19.87
CA GLU A 163 -21.28 -15.26 -20.93
C GLU A 163 -21.12 -16.67 -20.34
N THR A 164 -21.70 -17.67 -21.01
CA THR A 164 -21.56 -19.07 -20.64
C THR A 164 -20.12 -19.52 -20.90
N VAL A 165 -19.36 -19.74 -19.83
CA VAL A 165 -17.96 -20.17 -19.93
C VAL A 165 -17.90 -21.64 -20.29
N ARG A 166 -17.19 -21.97 -21.37
CA ARG A 166 -16.86 -23.35 -21.71
C ARG A 166 -15.54 -23.72 -21.05
N TRP A 167 -15.60 -24.48 -19.98
CA TRP A 167 -14.41 -25.01 -19.32
C TRP A 167 -13.68 -26.03 -20.18
N LEU A 168 -12.35 -25.99 -20.10
CA LEU A 168 -11.48 -27.01 -20.68
C LEU A 168 -11.09 -27.99 -19.57
N ASP A 169 -11.42 -29.27 -19.75
CA ASP A 169 -11.17 -30.31 -18.73
C ASP A 169 -9.69 -30.69 -18.59
N SER A 170 -8.78 -30.15 -19.43
CA SER A 170 -7.38 -30.59 -19.55
C SER A 170 -6.37 -29.46 -19.71
N ALA A 171 -6.42 -28.42 -18.87
CA ALA A 171 -5.31 -27.47 -18.78
C ALA A 171 -4.10 -28.13 -18.08
N PRO A 172 -2.85 -27.89 -18.54
CA PRO A 172 -1.66 -28.35 -17.82
C PRO A 172 -1.65 -27.75 -16.40
N PRO A 173 -1.20 -28.49 -15.36
CA PRO A 173 -1.16 -27.97 -14.00
C PRO A 173 -0.26 -26.73 -13.94
N LEU A 174 -0.89 -25.58 -13.74
CA LEU A 174 -0.21 -24.31 -13.49
C LEU A 174 0.50 -24.40 -12.14
N ARG A 175 1.78 -24.03 -12.13
CA ARG A 175 2.66 -24.18 -10.96
C ARG A 175 2.82 -22.88 -10.19
N ALA A 176 2.64 -21.74 -10.86
CA ALA A 176 2.85 -20.41 -10.28
C ALA A 176 1.95 -20.17 -9.05
N ILE A 177 2.53 -19.52 -8.04
CA ILE A 177 1.82 -19.02 -6.86
C ILE A 177 1.29 -17.63 -7.19
N TYR A 178 -0.03 -17.43 -7.13
CA TYR A 178 -0.69 -16.14 -7.39
C TYR A 178 -1.21 -15.45 -6.13
N SER A 179 -1.33 -16.18 -5.03
CA SER A 179 -1.85 -15.65 -3.77
C SER A 179 -1.18 -16.35 -2.59
N VAL A 180 -0.95 -15.59 -1.52
CA VAL A 180 -0.39 -16.07 -0.25
C VAL A 180 -1.12 -15.35 0.89
N ALA A 181 -1.41 -16.06 1.97
CA ALA A 181 -2.01 -15.48 3.18
C ALA A 181 -1.50 -16.19 4.44
N TRP A 182 -1.43 -15.46 5.55
CA TRP A 182 -1.05 -15.98 6.87
C TRP A 182 -2.27 -16.09 7.77
N SER A 183 -2.31 -17.13 8.60
CA SER A 183 -3.21 -17.14 9.75
C SER A 183 -2.78 -16.08 10.77
N PRO A 184 -3.72 -15.53 11.57
CA PRO A 184 -3.43 -14.47 12.53
C PRO A 184 -2.34 -14.84 13.55
N ASP A 185 -2.28 -16.10 13.96
CA ASP A 185 -1.29 -16.68 14.89
C ASP A 185 0.12 -16.86 14.27
N GLY A 186 0.26 -16.72 12.95
CA GLY A 186 1.50 -16.93 12.20
C GLY A 186 1.95 -18.39 12.10
N GLU A 187 1.08 -19.35 12.43
CA GLU A 187 1.40 -20.78 12.40
C GLU A 187 1.13 -21.41 11.03
N PHE A 188 0.13 -20.91 10.31
CA PHE A 188 -0.29 -21.43 9.02
C PHE A 188 -0.08 -20.42 7.90
N VAL A 189 0.44 -20.90 6.79
CA VAL A 189 0.50 -20.13 5.54
C VAL A 189 -0.25 -20.88 4.46
N ALA A 190 -1.16 -20.18 3.80
CA ALA A 190 -1.88 -20.69 2.64
C ALA A 190 -1.28 -20.09 1.37
N CYS A 191 -1.19 -20.88 0.30
CA CYS A 191 -0.87 -20.37 -1.03
C CYS A 191 -1.73 -20.98 -2.14
N GLY A 192 -2.11 -20.14 -3.11
CA GLY A 192 -2.82 -20.52 -4.31
C GLY A 192 -1.84 -20.83 -5.42
N ARG A 193 -1.59 -22.12 -5.68
CA ARG A 193 -0.74 -22.61 -6.78
C ARG A 193 -1.62 -23.01 -7.95
N GLY A 194 -1.67 -22.16 -8.97
CA GLY A 194 -2.62 -22.31 -10.06
C GLY A 194 -4.05 -22.36 -9.51
N GLN A 195 -4.71 -23.51 -9.70
CA GLN A 195 -6.09 -23.79 -9.30
C GLN A 195 -6.22 -24.48 -7.93
N ARG A 196 -5.11 -24.77 -7.25
CA ARG A 196 -5.05 -25.55 -6.00
C ARG A 196 -4.66 -24.63 -4.84
N VAL A 197 -5.20 -24.92 -3.65
CA VAL A 197 -4.85 -24.20 -2.41
C VAL A 197 -4.12 -25.16 -1.49
N PHE A 198 -2.92 -24.78 -1.06
CA PHE A 198 -2.11 -25.55 -0.12
C PHE A 198 -2.01 -24.80 1.19
N ILE A 199 -2.14 -25.52 2.32
CA ILE A 199 -1.94 -24.98 3.66
C ILE A 199 -0.73 -25.66 4.27
N TYR A 200 0.24 -24.87 4.73
CA TYR A 200 1.44 -25.35 5.39
C TYR A 200 1.46 -24.92 6.84
N HIS A 201 1.94 -25.81 7.72
CA HIS A 201 2.25 -25.49 9.10
C HIS A 201 3.72 -25.07 9.18
N ARG A 202 3.95 -23.78 9.44
CA ARG A 202 5.27 -23.17 9.48
C ARG A 202 6.16 -23.77 10.57
N PRO A 203 5.72 -23.92 11.84
CA PRO A 203 6.61 -24.39 12.90
C PRO A 203 7.29 -25.73 12.58
N THR A 204 6.55 -26.65 11.97
CA THR A 204 7.04 -28.00 11.67
C THR A 204 7.43 -28.22 10.21
N ALA A 205 7.31 -27.19 9.38
CA ALA A 205 7.54 -27.25 7.93
C ALA A 205 6.83 -28.45 7.27
N GLN A 206 5.53 -28.61 7.55
CA GLN A 206 4.70 -29.68 6.99
C GLN A 206 3.58 -29.12 6.12
N LEU A 207 3.24 -29.85 5.07
CA LEU A 207 1.98 -29.66 4.38
C LEU A 207 0.87 -30.18 5.30
N VAL A 208 -0.11 -29.32 5.61
CA VAL A 208 -1.32 -29.68 6.36
C VAL A 208 -2.28 -30.38 5.44
N THR A 209 -2.64 -29.71 4.34
CA THR A 209 -3.61 -30.23 3.39
C THR A 209 -3.52 -29.49 2.06
N GLU A 210 -4.00 -30.14 1.01
CA GLU A 210 -4.40 -29.50 -0.23
C GLU A 210 -5.93 -29.43 -0.25
N LEU A 211 -6.50 -28.24 -0.34
CA LEU A 211 -7.96 -28.08 -0.36
C LEU A 211 -8.54 -28.59 -1.69
N THR A 212 -9.58 -29.40 -1.59
CA THR A 212 -10.27 -30.01 -2.75
C THR A 212 -11.75 -29.63 -2.74
N GLN A 213 -12.38 -29.66 -3.92
CA GLN A 213 -13.77 -29.22 -4.09
C GLN A 213 -14.78 -30.00 -3.22
N SER A 214 -14.51 -31.27 -2.90
CA SER A 214 -15.43 -32.11 -2.11
C SER A 214 -15.19 -32.03 -0.59
N GLY A 215 -14.14 -31.32 -0.15
CA GLY A 215 -13.70 -31.35 1.25
C GLY A 215 -13.20 -32.71 1.73
N THR A 216 -13.10 -33.71 0.85
CA THR A 216 -12.55 -35.04 1.17
C THR A 216 -11.21 -35.25 0.44
N GLU A 217 -10.24 -35.84 1.14
CA GLU A 217 -8.92 -36.17 0.58
C GLU A 217 -9.00 -37.09 -0.67
N SER A 218 -10.14 -37.77 -0.87
CA SER A 218 -10.34 -38.71 -1.99
C SER A 218 -10.63 -38.05 -3.35
N SER A 219 -11.02 -36.78 -3.42
CA SER A 219 -11.26 -36.12 -4.71
C SER A 219 -10.01 -35.44 -5.23
N ASN A 220 -9.45 -35.91 -6.35
CA ASN A 220 -8.32 -35.25 -7.04
C ASN A 220 -8.75 -33.96 -7.78
N ARG A 221 -9.90 -33.35 -7.39
CA ARG A 221 -10.39 -32.12 -8.00
C ARG A 221 -9.78 -30.91 -7.28
N PRO A 222 -9.24 -29.95 -8.03
CA PRO A 222 -8.65 -28.73 -7.46
C PRO A 222 -9.68 -27.91 -6.67
N ALA A 223 -9.21 -27.07 -5.75
CA ALA A 223 -10.03 -26.15 -4.97
C ALA A 223 -10.93 -25.27 -5.86
N HIS A 224 -10.38 -24.76 -6.97
CA HIS A 224 -11.08 -23.94 -7.96
C HIS A 224 -10.94 -24.54 -9.36
N ARG A 225 -11.85 -24.18 -10.27
CA ARG A 225 -11.73 -24.54 -11.71
C ARG A 225 -10.80 -23.62 -12.48
N ASP A 226 -10.44 -22.48 -11.88
CA ASP A 226 -9.55 -21.45 -12.41
C ASP A 226 -8.49 -21.08 -11.36
N LEU A 227 -7.60 -20.16 -11.71
CA LEU A 227 -6.57 -19.60 -10.84
C LEU A 227 -7.13 -19.07 -9.52
N VAL A 228 -6.44 -19.40 -8.43
CA VAL A 228 -6.67 -18.85 -7.10
C VAL A 228 -5.97 -17.50 -6.99
N GLY A 229 -6.68 -16.45 -7.41
CA GLY A 229 -6.15 -15.08 -7.49
C GLY A 229 -6.02 -14.39 -6.12
N ALA A 230 -6.77 -14.83 -5.12
CA ALA A 230 -6.79 -14.18 -3.81
C ALA A 230 -6.99 -15.19 -2.66
N LEU A 231 -6.34 -14.92 -1.54
CA LEU A 231 -6.49 -15.65 -0.28
C LEU A 231 -6.55 -14.66 0.89
N ALA A 232 -7.38 -14.94 1.89
CA ALA A 232 -7.41 -14.16 3.13
C ALA A 232 -7.85 -15.04 4.31
N PHE A 233 -7.11 -15.04 5.41
CA PHE A 233 -7.58 -15.64 6.66
C PHE A 233 -8.49 -14.68 7.41
N ARG A 234 -9.50 -15.23 8.06
CA ARG A 234 -10.32 -14.49 9.01
C ARG A 234 -9.51 -14.21 10.28
N PRO A 235 -9.70 -13.07 10.97
CA PRO A 235 -8.92 -12.71 12.17
C PRO A 235 -9.06 -13.68 13.35
N ASP A 236 -10.08 -14.54 13.37
CA ASP A 236 -10.22 -15.60 14.37
C ASP A 236 -9.38 -16.86 14.05
N GLY A 237 -8.77 -16.93 12.86
CA GLY A 237 -7.97 -18.07 12.40
C GLY A 237 -8.77 -19.32 12.03
N GLN A 238 -10.11 -19.26 12.12
CA GLN A 238 -10.98 -20.42 11.94
C GLN A 238 -11.53 -20.55 10.52
N GLN A 239 -11.28 -19.56 9.66
CA GLN A 239 -11.76 -19.56 8.30
C GLN A 239 -10.72 -18.98 7.32
N LEU A 240 -10.64 -19.57 6.13
CA LEU A 240 -9.86 -19.09 4.99
C LEU A 240 -10.82 -18.78 3.85
N ALA A 241 -10.72 -17.60 3.25
CA ALA A 241 -11.41 -17.27 2.00
C ALA A 241 -10.46 -17.45 0.82
N SER A 242 -10.95 -18.02 -0.28
CA SER A 242 -10.21 -18.13 -1.54
C SER A 242 -11.05 -17.63 -2.72
N GLY A 243 -10.44 -16.77 -3.54
CA GLY A 243 -11.06 -16.15 -4.70
C GLY A 243 -10.69 -16.88 -5.98
N GLY A 244 -11.70 -17.20 -6.79
CA GLY A 244 -11.54 -17.79 -8.12
C GLY A 244 -12.30 -16.99 -9.17
N PHE A 245 -12.55 -17.63 -10.32
CA PHE A 245 -13.36 -17.03 -11.38
C PHE A 245 -14.84 -17.03 -10.99
N ARG A 246 -15.39 -15.82 -10.78
CA ARG A 246 -16.79 -15.58 -10.41
C ARG A 246 -17.26 -16.29 -9.13
N GLU A 247 -16.33 -16.67 -8.26
CA GLU A 247 -16.64 -17.35 -7.00
C GLU A 247 -15.66 -16.99 -5.89
N VAL A 248 -16.16 -17.01 -4.66
CA VAL A 248 -15.37 -17.05 -3.43
C VAL A 248 -15.76 -18.28 -2.64
N LYS A 249 -14.78 -19.03 -2.14
CA LYS A 249 -15.00 -20.19 -1.27
C LYS A 249 -14.52 -19.88 0.14
N LEU A 250 -15.34 -20.25 1.11
CA LEU A 250 -15.02 -20.14 2.53
C LEU A 250 -14.73 -21.54 3.07
N TRP A 251 -13.53 -21.70 3.62
CA TRP A 251 -13.03 -22.96 4.16
C TRP A 251 -12.96 -22.85 5.67
N ARG A 252 -13.60 -23.80 6.37
CA ARG A 252 -13.60 -23.85 7.83
C ARG A 252 -12.45 -24.71 8.32
N ARG A 253 -11.71 -24.19 9.30
CA ARG A 253 -10.77 -24.96 10.12
C ARG A 253 -11.56 -25.73 11.17
N LEU A 254 -11.32 -27.04 11.26
CA LEU A 254 -11.89 -27.90 12.27
C LEU A 254 -10.83 -28.16 13.34
N GLU A 255 -11.10 -27.67 14.56
CA GLU A 255 -10.24 -27.92 15.70
C GLU A 255 -10.17 -29.40 16.06
N THR A 256 -9.00 -29.83 16.50
CA THR A 256 -8.78 -31.19 16.98
C THR A 256 -8.97 -31.23 18.49
N ALA A 257 -9.56 -32.31 19.00
CA ALA A 257 -9.76 -32.52 20.43
C ALA A 257 -9.27 -33.91 20.84
N PHE A 258 -9.00 -34.11 22.13
CA PHE A 258 -8.68 -35.42 22.65
C PHE A 258 -9.89 -36.36 22.52
N GLN A 259 -9.69 -37.47 21.83
CA GLN A 259 -10.67 -38.53 21.69
C GLN A 259 -10.26 -39.71 22.57
N ARG A 260 -11.18 -40.15 23.44
CA ARG A 260 -10.94 -41.33 24.29
C ARG A 260 -10.97 -42.60 23.44
N LEU A 261 -9.93 -43.41 23.55
CA LEU A 261 -9.86 -44.70 22.87
C LEU A 261 -10.67 -45.75 23.64
N ARG A 262 -11.35 -46.64 22.90
CA ARG A 262 -12.13 -47.75 23.47
C ARG A 262 -11.22 -48.92 23.87
N ASP A 263 -10.21 -49.18 23.05
CA ASP A 263 -9.19 -50.19 23.31
C ASP A 263 -7.89 -49.52 23.76
N PRO A 264 -7.17 -50.08 24.75
CA PRO A 264 -5.90 -49.52 25.18
C PRO A 264 -4.91 -49.45 24.02
N VAL A 265 -4.17 -48.34 23.93
CA VAL A 265 -2.97 -48.29 23.08
C VAL A 265 -2.00 -49.36 23.61
N GLY A 266 -1.23 -50.02 22.74
CA GLY A 266 -0.25 -51.05 23.13
C GLY A 266 0.86 -50.54 24.08
N SER A 267 2.06 -51.12 24.02
CA SER A 267 3.16 -50.65 24.86
C SER A 267 3.58 -49.22 24.48
N MET A 268 3.05 -48.20 25.17
CA MET A 268 3.63 -46.86 25.20
C MET A 268 4.69 -46.83 26.29
N GLY A 269 5.94 -46.62 25.90
CA GLY A 269 7.04 -46.46 26.84
C GLY A 269 7.01 -45.08 27.50
N ALA A 270 7.22 -45.04 28.81
CA ALA A 270 7.52 -43.81 29.52
C ALA A 270 9.03 -43.61 29.52
N THR A 271 9.54 -42.68 28.70
CA THR A 271 10.98 -42.44 28.59
C THR A 271 11.30 -40.96 28.65
N ASN A 272 12.29 -40.59 29.47
CA ASN A 272 12.71 -39.20 29.62
C ASN A 272 13.65 -38.76 28.48
N SER A 273 14.23 -39.72 27.75
CA SER A 273 15.03 -39.47 26.56
C SER A 273 14.52 -40.29 25.39
N VAL A 274 14.31 -39.64 24.24
CA VAL A 274 13.78 -40.26 23.02
C VAL A 274 14.51 -39.72 21.81
N ARG A 275 15.11 -40.61 21.03
CA ARG A 275 15.76 -40.29 19.74
C ARG A 275 14.75 -40.53 18.63
N CYS A 276 14.68 -39.62 17.66
CA CYS A 276 13.84 -39.84 16.49
C CYS A 276 14.38 -41.02 15.66
N ALA A 277 13.50 -41.59 14.83
CA ALA A 277 13.80 -42.82 14.09
C ALA A 277 14.98 -42.67 13.11
N ASP A 278 15.19 -41.48 12.56
CA ASP A 278 16.29 -41.17 11.64
C ASP A 278 17.60 -40.76 12.34
N GLY A 279 17.59 -40.66 13.68
CA GLY A 279 18.76 -40.33 14.49
C GLY A 279 19.22 -38.87 14.40
N THR A 280 18.50 -38.00 13.69
CA THR A 280 18.89 -36.60 13.45
C THR A 280 18.67 -35.66 14.63
N ARG A 281 17.80 -36.06 15.57
CA ARG A 281 17.36 -35.30 16.74
C ARG A 281 17.16 -36.23 17.94
N LEU A 282 17.34 -35.66 19.13
CA LEU A 282 17.10 -36.33 20.40
C LEU A 282 16.46 -35.33 21.37
N VAL A 283 15.53 -35.82 22.17
CA VAL A 283 14.99 -35.10 23.33
C VAL A 283 15.53 -35.78 24.60
N ARG A 284 16.00 -35.00 25.58
CA ARG A 284 16.55 -35.52 26.84
C ARG A 284 16.31 -34.55 28.02
N PRO A 285 16.35 -35.01 29.27
CA PRO A 285 16.33 -34.10 30.41
C PRO A 285 17.67 -33.36 30.50
N GLY A 286 17.61 -32.04 30.59
CA GLY A 286 18.75 -31.15 30.85
C GLY A 286 19.17 -31.17 32.31
N THR A 287 20.30 -30.50 32.61
CA THR A 287 20.92 -30.49 33.95
C THR A 287 20.09 -29.74 35.00
N ASN A 288 19.19 -28.86 34.56
CA ASN A 288 18.22 -28.12 35.36
C ASN A 288 16.84 -28.82 35.44
N GLY A 289 16.71 -30.01 34.87
CA GLY A 289 15.45 -30.76 34.78
C GLY A 289 14.53 -30.34 33.63
N ILE A 290 14.84 -29.24 32.93
CA ILE A 290 14.11 -28.82 31.72
C ILE A 290 14.47 -29.76 30.58
N VAL A 291 13.49 -30.12 29.76
CA VAL A 291 13.71 -30.96 28.58
C VAL A 291 14.46 -30.18 27.50
N GLU A 292 15.54 -30.75 26.96
CA GLU A 292 16.34 -30.14 25.88
C GLU A 292 16.12 -30.88 24.56
N LEU A 293 16.04 -30.12 23.48
CA LEU A 293 16.15 -30.60 22.10
C LEU A 293 17.61 -30.45 21.64
N VAL A 294 18.21 -31.54 21.18
CA VAL A 294 19.59 -31.58 20.67
C VAL A 294 19.63 -32.19 19.27
N ASP A 295 20.67 -31.83 18.50
CA ASP A 295 20.96 -32.46 17.21
C ASP A 295 21.67 -33.81 17.35
N ALA A 296 22.03 -34.42 16.22
CA ALA A 296 22.72 -35.71 16.16
C ALA A 296 24.10 -35.70 16.84
N ASP A 297 24.76 -34.53 16.90
CA ASP A 297 26.05 -34.30 17.53
C ASP A 297 25.90 -33.90 19.01
N GLU A 298 24.68 -34.03 19.56
CA GLU A 298 24.30 -33.64 20.92
C GLU A 298 24.46 -32.14 21.22
N LYS A 299 24.56 -31.30 20.19
CA LYS A 299 24.56 -29.85 20.37
C LYS A 299 23.13 -29.39 20.62
N ARG A 300 22.97 -28.56 21.65
CA ARG A 300 21.68 -28.02 22.04
C ARG A 300 21.11 -27.09 20.97
N ILE A 301 19.88 -27.39 20.56
CA ILE A 301 19.05 -26.58 19.67
C ILE A 301 18.17 -25.65 20.52
N ALA A 302 17.45 -26.21 21.51
CA ALA A 302 16.50 -25.45 22.33
C ALA A 302 16.26 -26.09 23.71
N GLU A 303 15.80 -25.28 24.66
CA GLU A 303 15.23 -25.72 25.93
C GLU A 303 13.71 -25.60 25.86
N LEU A 304 12.99 -26.67 26.19
CA LEU A 304 11.54 -26.79 26.05
C LEU A 304 10.86 -26.45 27.39
N HIS A 305 10.70 -25.16 27.66
CA HIS A 305 10.25 -24.64 28.96
C HIS A 305 9.22 -23.50 28.89
N LEU A 306 8.66 -23.21 27.71
CA LEU A 306 7.66 -22.14 27.57
C LEU A 306 6.26 -22.69 27.30
N ASP A 307 5.26 -22.17 28.00
CA ASP A 307 3.85 -22.46 27.75
C ASP A 307 3.40 -21.77 26.45
N ALA A 308 2.91 -22.53 25.48
CA ALA A 308 2.52 -21.99 24.18
C ALA A 308 1.41 -20.93 24.29
N ARG A 309 0.47 -21.09 25.24
CA ARG A 309 -0.61 -20.12 25.47
C ARG A 309 -0.07 -18.82 26.04
N ALA A 310 0.86 -18.91 26.99
CA ALA A 310 1.49 -17.74 27.59
C ALA A 310 2.47 -17.05 26.62
N VAL A 311 3.05 -17.79 25.69
CA VAL A 311 3.89 -17.24 24.62
C VAL A 311 3.08 -16.35 23.69
N GLU A 312 1.81 -16.65 23.45
CA GLU A 312 0.94 -15.76 22.65
C GLU A 312 0.71 -14.41 23.36
N ASP A 313 0.36 -14.44 24.65
CA ASP A 313 0.29 -13.22 25.48
C ASP A 313 1.62 -12.44 25.47
N LEU A 314 2.74 -13.16 25.50
CA LEU A 314 4.07 -12.59 25.44
C LEU A 314 4.36 -11.96 24.06
N LYS A 315 3.91 -12.56 22.95
CA LYS A 315 4.02 -11.95 21.60
C LYS A 315 3.28 -10.61 21.58
N VAL A 316 2.04 -10.56 22.08
CA VAL A 316 1.26 -9.31 22.16
C VAL A 316 1.97 -8.25 23.02
N ALA A 317 2.54 -8.65 24.16
CA ALA A 317 3.32 -7.75 25.01
C ALA A 317 4.58 -7.23 24.30
N ARG A 318 5.29 -8.08 23.55
CA ARG A 318 6.47 -7.71 22.76
C ARG A 318 6.11 -6.77 21.61
N LEU A 319 4.99 -7.00 20.91
CA LEU A 319 4.49 -6.10 19.87
C LEU A 319 4.19 -4.71 20.44
N SER A 320 3.52 -4.66 21.60
CA SER A 320 3.27 -3.40 22.31
C SER A 320 4.57 -2.68 22.69
N LEU A 321 5.60 -3.43 23.09
CA LEU A 321 6.92 -2.87 23.40
C LEU A 321 7.61 -2.32 22.15
N THR A 322 7.61 -3.07 21.04
CA THR A 322 8.19 -2.65 19.76
C THR A 322 7.51 -1.37 19.26
N ALA A 323 6.17 -1.33 19.25
CA ALA A 323 5.40 -0.15 18.88
C ALA A 323 5.76 1.08 19.75
N GLY A 324 5.88 0.88 21.07
CA GLY A 324 6.31 1.95 21.99
C GLY A 324 7.73 2.45 21.71
N LYS A 325 8.68 1.54 21.39
CA LYS A 325 10.06 1.92 21.04
C LYS A 325 10.12 2.68 19.72
N SER A 326 9.33 2.26 18.73
CA SER A 326 9.21 2.94 17.44
C SER A 326 8.60 4.33 17.60
N GLU A 327 7.55 4.48 18.41
CA GLU A 327 6.99 5.80 18.76
C GLU A 327 8.01 6.70 19.45
N ALA A 328 8.76 6.16 20.43
CA ALA A 328 9.79 6.90 21.14
C ALA A 328 10.90 7.42 20.20
N ALA A 329 11.31 6.61 19.21
CA ALA A 329 12.29 7.01 18.22
C ALA A 329 11.80 8.17 17.33
N VAL A 330 10.52 8.15 16.93
CA VAL A 330 9.90 9.24 16.15
C VAL A 330 9.82 10.53 16.95
N ILE A 331 9.36 10.45 18.20
CA ILE A 331 9.26 11.61 19.11
C ILE A 331 10.65 12.20 19.37
N GLN A 332 11.66 11.36 19.62
CA GLN A 332 13.03 11.79 19.83
C GLN A 332 13.58 12.56 18.62
N LYS A 333 13.42 12.01 17.41
CA LYS A 333 13.86 12.67 16.16
C LYS A 333 13.14 14.01 15.94
N ARG A 334 11.85 14.08 16.28
CA ARG A 334 11.07 15.31 16.17
C ARG A 334 11.48 16.35 17.20
N LEU A 335 11.80 15.94 18.42
CA LEU A 335 12.35 16.80 19.47
C LEU A 335 13.68 17.41 19.02
N GLU A 336 14.63 16.60 18.54
CA GLU A 336 15.93 17.08 18.04
C GLU A 336 15.79 18.08 16.89
N ALA A 337 14.88 17.81 15.93
CA ALA A 337 14.60 18.74 14.84
C ALA A 337 14.02 20.07 15.35
N THR A 338 13.09 20.01 16.30
CA THR A 338 12.45 21.19 16.90
C THR A 338 13.46 22.00 17.74
N GLU A 339 14.35 21.34 18.48
CA GLU A 339 15.43 22.01 19.24
C GLU A 339 16.42 22.73 18.31
N LYS A 340 16.72 22.14 17.15
CA LYS A 340 17.55 22.81 16.13
C LYS A 340 16.86 24.04 15.53
N GLU A 341 15.56 23.95 15.24
CA GLU A 341 14.76 25.10 14.79
C GLU A 341 14.72 26.20 15.86
N ASP A 342 14.57 25.83 17.13
CA ASP A 342 14.57 26.73 18.28
C ASP A 342 15.91 27.47 18.45
N GLN A 343 17.02 26.76 18.26
CA GLN A 343 18.36 27.35 18.24
C GLN A 343 18.49 28.38 17.09
N GLN A 344 17.98 28.07 15.90
CA GLN A 344 17.96 29.02 14.78
C GLN A 344 17.11 30.26 15.06
N GLN A 345 15.95 30.11 15.73
CA GLN A 345 15.14 31.26 16.13
C GLN A 345 15.85 32.10 17.19
N THR A 346 16.59 31.46 18.11
CA THR A 346 17.41 32.15 19.13
C THR A 346 18.49 33.01 18.47
N GLU A 347 19.20 32.46 17.47
CA GLU A 347 20.19 33.21 16.69
C GLU A 347 19.56 34.36 15.90
N ARG A 348 18.39 34.14 15.30
CA ARG A 348 17.64 35.19 14.58
C ARG A 348 17.22 36.33 15.50
N LEU A 349 16.72 36.01 16.70
CA LEU A 349 16.39 37.02 17.71
C LEU A 349 17.62 37.81 18.14
N GLY A 350 18.78 37.14 18.29
CA GLY A 350 20.07 37.79 18.55
C GLY A 350 20.42 38.81 17.46
N LYS A 351 20.37 38.40 16.19
CA LYS A 351 20.64 39.28 15.04
C LYS A 351 19.65 40.44 14.95
N ALA A 352 18.35 40.18 15.14
CA ALA A 352 17.32 41.21 15.14
C ALA A 352 17.53 42.22 16.29
N ARG A 353 17.94 41.75 17.47
CA ARG A 353 18.29 42.60 18.62
C ARG A 353 19.47 43.51 18.29
N GLU A 354 20.54 42.97 17.71
CA GLU A 354 21.70 43.77 17.29
C GLU A 354 21.34 44.80 16.22
N ALA A 355 20.51 44.42 15.23
CA ALA A 355 20.04 45.33 14.18
C ALA A 355 19.18 46.46 14.76
N ARG A 356 18.32 46.15 15.74
CA ARG A 356 17.53 47.15 16.46
C ARG A 356 18.41 48.15 17.19
N VAL A 357 19.39 47.69 17.98
CA VAL A 357 20.33 48.57 18.70
C VAL A 357 21.08 49.48 17.73
N LYS A 358 21.60 48.94 16.61
CA LYS A 358 22.26 49.75 15.57
C LYS A 358 21.34 50.79 14.94
N ALA A 359 20.06 50.46 14.73
CA ALA A 359 19.09 51.39 14.18
C ALA A 359 18.71 52.48 15.18
N ASP A 360 18.57 52.15 16.47
CA ASP A 360 18.36 53.09 17.56
C ASP A 360 19.52 54.10 17.65
N ASP A 361 20.77 53.60 17.63
CA ASP A 361 21.98 54.43 17.64
C ASP A 361 22.06 55.36 16.42
N LEU A 362 21.71 54.84 15.22
CA LEU A 362 21.70 55.61 13.98
C LEU A 362 20.64 56.72 14.01
N VAL A 363 19.45 56.44 14.54
CA VAL A 363 18.39 57.45 14.70
C VAL A 363 18.84 58.55 15.64
N GLU A 364 19.51 58.21 16.74
CA GLU A 364 20.04 59.19 17.70
C GLU A 364 21.17 60.03 17.08
N GLU A 365 22.08 59.42 16.31
CA GLU A 365 23.11 60.14 15.54
C GLU A 365 22.48 61.12 14.55
N LYS A 366 21.51 60.67 13.75
CA LYS A 366 20.85 61.52 12.74
C LYS A 366 19.96 62.59 13.37
N ARG A 367 19.35 62.31 14.54
CA ARG A 367 18.61 63.30 15.34
C ARG A 367 19.52 64.45 15.73
N ARG A 368 20.69 64.16 16.32
CA ARG A 368 21.68 65.17 16.71
C ARG A 368 22.15 66.00 15.51
N ALA A 369 22.41 65.35 14.37
CA ALA A 369 22.82 66.06 13.15
C ALA A 369 21.73 67.00 12.62
N ARG A 370 20.46 66.55 12.62
CA ARG A 370 19.29 67.35 12.25
C ARG A 370 19.10 68.53 13.18
N ASP A 371 19.14 68.30 14.49
CA ASP A 371 18.94 69.34 15.51
C ASP A 371 20.05 70.39 15.45
N LYS A 372 21.30 69.97 15.19
CA LYS A 372 22.42 70.88 14.93
C LYS A 372 22.20 71.74 13.68
N ALA A 373 21.84 71.13 12.56
CA ALA A 373 21.59 71.86 11.31
C ALA A 373 20.43 72.85 11.46
N ALA A 374 19.36 72.45 12.15
CA ALA A 374 18.21 73.30 12.44
C ALA A 374 18.62 74.51 13.32
N GLY A 375 19.43 74.28 14.36
CA GLY A 375 19.96 75.37 15.19
C GLY A 375 20.88 76.34 14.43
N GLU A 376 21.68 75.84 13.47
CA GLU A 376 22.51 76.70 12.60
C GLU A 376 21.66 77.58 11.66
N LEU A 377 20.56 77.04 11.13
CA LEU A 377 19.58 77.82 10.34
C LEU A 377 18.87 78.85 11.22
N GLU A 378 18.41 78.46 12.41
CA GLU A 378 17.76 79.37 13.36
C GLU A 378 18.67 80.53 13.77
N LEU A 379 19.95 80.26 14.03
CA LEU A 379 20.96 81.29 14.29
C LEU A 379 21.20 82.21 13.09
N ALA A 380 21.18 81.68 11.86
CA ALA A 380 21.32 82.48 10.64
C ALA A 380 20.10 83.36 10.38
N GLU A 381 18.89 82.84 10.59
CA GLU A 381 17.63 83.58 10.47
C GLU A 381 17.50 84.65 11.55
N ALA A 382 17.86 84.33 12.80
CA ALA A 382 17.89 85.30 13.90
C ALA A 382 18.90 86.43 13.65
N ALA A 383 20.08 86.13 13.09
CA ALA A 383 21.07 87.13 12.72
C ALA A 383 20.58 88.06 11.60
N LEU A 384 19.83 87.53 10.61
CA LEU A 384 19.20 88.32 9.57
C LEU A 384 18.04 89.18 10.11
N ALA A 385 17.24 88.64 11.03
CA ALA A 385 16.12 89.33 11.67
C ALA A 385 16.54 90.46 12.64
N ALA A 386 17.74 90.36 13.22
CA ALA A 386 18.30 91.36 14.14
C ALA A 386 18.82 92.64 13.44
N LEU A 387 18.86 92.67 12.10
CA LEU A 387 19.20 93.88 11.35
C LEU A 387 18.11 94.96 11.49
N LYS A 388 18.53 96.22 11.66
CA LYS A 388 17.62 97.37 11.71
C LYS A 388 16.95 97.59 10.34
N SER A 389 15.75 98.18 10.33
CA SER A 389 14.93 98.33 9.11
C SER A 389 15.57 99.18 8.00
N ASP A 390 16.56 100.01 8.35
CA ASP A 390 17.34 100.91 7.49
C ASP A 390 18.66 100.29 6.97
N ALA A 391 18.94 99.01 7.27
CA ALA A 391 20.13 98.30 6.81
C ALA A 391 20.26 98.26 5.27
N THR A 392 21.47 98.48 4.78
CA THR A 392 21.78 98.58 3.36
C THR A 392 21.75 97.22 2.65
N ALA A 393 21.58 97.23 1.33
CA ALA A 393 21.56 95.99 0.53
C ALA A 393 22.87 95.19 0.66
N ASP A 394 24.01 95.85 0.82
CA ASP A 394 25.31 95.20 1.00
C ASP A 394 25.47 94.55 2.39
N GLU A 395 24.73 95.01 3.41
CA GLU A 395 24.71 94.41 4.76
C GLU A 395 23.76 93.20 4.86
N LYS A 396 22.64 93.20 4.11
CA LYS A 396 21.67 92.08 4.09
C LYS A 396 22.12 90.88 3.26
N LYS A 397 22.70 91.14 2.09
CA LYS A 397 23.08 90.12 1.10
C LYS A 397 23.91 88.94 1.66
N PRO A 398 24.97 89.14 2.48
CA PRO A 398 25.74 88.02 3.03
C PRO A 398 24.97 87.18 4.08
N LEU A 399 24.02 87.77 4.80
CA LEU A 399 23.17 87.05 5.76
C LEU A 399 22.04 86.29 5.06
N GLU A 400 21.44 86.86 4.02
CA GLU A 400 20.49 86.17 3.13
C GLU A 400 21.15 84.96 2.43
N GLN A 401 22.39 85.12 1.94
CA GLN A 401 23.18 84.02 1.39
C GLN A 401 23.49 82.95 2.44
N ARG A 402 23.77 83.33 3.69
CA ARG A 402 23.96 82.39 4.81
C ARG A 402 22.69 81.57 5.09
N VAL A 403 21.54 82.22 5.22
CA VAL A 403 20.24 81.55 5.42
C VAL A 403 19.97 80.61 4.25
N GLU A 404 20.13 81.07 3.01
CA GLU A 404 19.91 80.25 1.83
C GLU A 404 20.87 79.04 1.76
N SER A 405 22.14 79.23 2.11
CA SER A 405 23.14 78.15 2.16
C SER A 405 22.88 77.13 3.27
N ALA A 406 22.18 77.50 4.34
CA ALA A 406 21.87 76.65 5.49
C ALA A 406 20.60 75.80 5.31
N LYS A 407 19.68 76.19 4.40
CA LYS A 407 18.44 75.44 4.12
C LYS A 407 18.70 74.02 3.59
N LYS A 408 19.61 73.87 2.61
CA LYS A 408 19.92 72.57 2.00
C LYS A 408 20.46 71.55 3.02
N PRO A 409 21.46 71.88 3.87
CA PRO A 409 21.89 71.02 4.97
C PRO A 409 20.76 70.57 5.91
N VAL A 410 19.80 71.43 6.22
CA VAL A 410 18.64 71.09 7.04
C VAL A 410 17.74 70.07 6.34
N ASP A 411 17.41 70.30 5.07
CA ASP A 411 16.59 69.36 4.30
C ASP A 411 17.27 68.00 4.13
N ASP A 412 18.58 67.97 3.87
CA ASP A 412 19.37 66.75 3.75
C ASP A 412 19.44 66.00 5.10
N ALA A 413 19.67 66.70 6.21
CA ALA A 413 19.69 66.11 7.54
C ALA A 413 18.32 65.59 7.99
N ARG A 414 17.23 66.28 7.62
CA ARG A 414 15.85 65.83 7.86
C ARG A 414 15.54 64.56 7.08
N ARG A 415 15.89 64.50 5.78
CA ARG A 415 15.72 63.28 4.98
C ARG A 415 16.51 62.11 5.55
N ALA A 416 17.75 62.33 5.97
CA ALA A 416 18.58 61.30 6.59
C ALA A 416 17.99 60.80 7.93
N PHE A 417 17.41 61.69 8.74
CA PHE A 417 16.68 61.31 9.95
C PHE A 417 15.42 60.49 9.63
N ASP A 418 14.61 60.94 8.67
CA ASP A 418 13.39 60.23 8.27
C ASP A 418 13.71 58.83 7.70
N GLU A 419 14.83 58.68 6.98
CA GLU A 419 15.32 57.38 6.51
C GLU A 419 15.77 56.47 7.68
N ALA A 420 16.52 57.02 8.64
CA ALA A 420 16.94 56.29 9.83
C ALA A 420 15.73 55.84 10.67
N ALA A 421 14.73 56.70 10.84
CA ALA A 421 13.50 56.39 11.57
C ALA A 421 12.69 55.27 10.90
N ARG A 422 12.64 55.23 9.56
CA ARG A 422 12.03 54.09 8.84
C ARG A 422 12.80 52.79 9.07
N LYS A 423 14.14 52.83 9.05
CA LYS A 423 14.98 51.65 9.34
C LYS A 423 14.76 51.14 10.77
N GLN A 424 14.64 52.04 11.74
CA GLN A 424 14.31 51.69 13.13
C GLN A 424 12.96 50.98 13.24
N ALA A 425 11.91 51.54 12.61
CA ALA A 425 10.58 50.93 12.62
C ALA A 425 10.58 49.50 12.02
N VAL A 426 11.33 49.29 10.94
CA VAL A 426 11.50 47.94 10.34
C VAL A 426 12.23 47.00 11.30
N SER A 427 13.36 47.42 11.87
CA SER A 427 14.12 46.61 12.82
C SER A 427 13.32 46.27 14.10
N GLU A 428 12.46 47.18 14.56
CA GLU A 428 11.60 46.97 15.73
C GLU A 428 10.52 45.92 15.47
N GLU A 429 9.86 45.96 14.31
CA GLU A 429 8.88 44.93 13.94
C GLU A 429 9.55 43.59 13.67
N GLU A 430 10.73 43.56 13.02
CA GLU A 430 11.52 42.33 12.85
C GLU A 430 11.89 41.70 14.21
N PHE A 431 12.31 42.51 15.18
CA PHE A 431 12.58 42.05 16.54
C PHE A 431 11.33 41.48 17.20
N ARG A 432 10.18 42.16 17.07
CA ARG A 432 8.90 41.71 17.65
C ARG A 432 8.44 40.37 17.04
N LEU A 433 8.54 40.22 15.73
CA LEU A 433 8.21 38.97 15.04
C LEU A 433 9.16 37.84 15.44
N ALA A 434 10.45 38.13 15.59
CA ALA A 434 11.44 37.15 16.08
C ALA A 434 11.14 36.73 17.53
N GLU A 435 10.70 37.64 18.39
CA GLU A 435 10.33 37.35 19.79
C GLU A 435 9.09 36.44 19.88
N LEU A 436 8.07 36.71 19.07
CA LEU A 436 6.90 35.82 18.96
C LEU A 436 7.25 34.45 18.38
N ALA A 437 8.16 34.41 17.40
CA ALA A 437 8.62 33.15 16.80
C ALA A 437 9.34 32.27 17.82
N ILE A 438 10.24 32.84 18.64
CA ILE A 438 10.93 32.06 19.68
C ILE A 438 9.97 31.58 20.78
N GLN A 439 8.98 32.38 21.18
CA GLN A 439 7.99 31.96 22.18
C GLN A 439 7.21 30.72 21.73
N ARG A 440 6.78 30.71 20.45
CA ARG A 440 6.12 29.56 19.84
C ARG A 440 7.05 28.34 19.77
N SER A 441 8.30 28.56 19.38
CA SER A 441 9.31 27.51 19.30
C SER A 441 9.59 26.87 20.67
N HIS A 442 9.82 27.66 21.72
CA HIS A 442 9.97 27.17 23.10
C HIS A 442 8.75 26.36 23.59
N ALA A 443 7.54 26.76 23.19
CA ALA A 443 6.32 26.00 23.54
C ALA A 443 6.26 24.65 22.82
N GLN A 444 6.68 24.59 21.55
CA GLN A 444 6.79 23.34 20.81
C GLN A 444 7.84 22.40 21.40
N VAL A 445 9.03 22.89 21.75
CA VAL A 445 10.08 22.10 22.41
C VAL A 445 9.56 21.51 23.72
N ARG A 446 8.86 22.30 24.56
CA ARG A 446 8.26 21.80 25.81
C ARG A 446 7.26 20.68 25.57
N ARG A 447 6.34 20.86 24.61
CA ARG A 447 5.36 19.84 24.24
C ARG A 447 6.03 18.53 23.81
N TRP A 448 7.09 18.60 23.02
CA TRP A 448 7.83 17.41 22.59
C TRP A 448 8.63 16.76 23.73
N LYS A 449 9.17 17.54 24.68
CA LYS A 449 9.79 16.99 25.90
C LYS A 449 8.80 16.25 26.78
N ASP A 450 7.61 16.80 26.97
CA ASP A 450 6.54 16.14 27.74
C ASP A 450 6.08 14.84 27.04
N ALA A 451 5.94 14.87 25.70
CA ALA A 451 5.66 13.67 24.91
C ALA A 451 6.76 12.61 25.02
N GLN A 452 8.04 13.02 24.97
CA GLN A 452 9.19 12.12 25.13
C GLN A 452 9.22 11.47 26.51
N ALA A 453 8.89 12.22 27.57
CA ALA A 453 8.78 11.67 28.93
C ALA A 453 7.65 10.64 29.02
N GLY A 454 6.47 10.96 28.47
CA GLY A 454 5.30 10.07 28.48
C GLY A 454 5.53 8.76 27.71
N VAL A 455 6.15 8.81 26.53
CA VAL A 455 6.46 7.59 25.76
C VAL A 455 7.55 6.77 26.44
N THR A 456 8.57 7.41 27.03
CA THR A 456 9.64 6.71 27.77
C THR A 456 9.08 5.92 28.96
N GLN A 457 8.14 6.51 29.70
CA GLN A 457 7.45 5.81 30.77
C GLN A 457 6.66 4.59 30.24
N ARG A 458 5.87 4.77 29.18
CA ARG A 458 5.10 3.66 28.58
C ARG A 458 5.99 2.53 28.07
N VAL A 459 7.15 2.85 27.47
CA VAL A 459 8.15 1.86 27.05
C VAL A 459 8.68 1.10 28.26
N SER A 460 9.05 1.79 29.34
CA SER A 460 9.53 1.15 30.57
C SER A 460 8.48 0.20 31.18
N GLU A 461 7.22 0.62 31.21
CA GLU A 461 6.10 -0.21 31.66
C GLU A 461 5.88 -1.42 30.74
N ALA A 462 6.01 -1.25 29.42
CA ALA A 462 5.94 -2.34 28.46
C ALA A 462 7.10 -3.34 28.61
N GLU A 463 8.32 -2.86 28.88
CA GLU A 463 9.47 -3.73 29.18
C GLU A 463 9.25 -4.54 30.46
N ALA A 464 8.68 -3.92 31.50
CA ALA A 464 8.32 -4.61 32.73
C ALA A 464 7.25 -5.69 32.47
N ARG A 465 6.21 -5.37 31.69
CA ARG A 465 5.17 -6.34 31.28
C ARG A 465 5.77 -7.52 30.49
N VAL A 466 6.67 -7.26 29.55
CA VAL A 466 7.35 -8.32 28.79
C VAL A 466 8.10 -9.25 29.75
N LYS A 467 8.91 -8.71 30.67
CA LYS A 467 9.65 -9.52 31.66
C LYS A 467 8.74 -10.34 32.57
N GLU A 468 7.63 -9.74 33.02
CA GLU A 468 6.62 -10.45 33.82
C GLU A 468 6.00 -11.60 33.05
N ARG A 469 5.63 -11.38 31.79
CA ARG A 469 5.03 -12.39 30.91
C ARG A 469 6.01 -13.48 30.50
N GLU A 470 7.28 -13.15 30.29
CA GLU A 470 8.35 -14.13 30.06
C GLU A 470 8.45 -15.10 31.24
N LYS A 471 8.49 -14.57 32.46
CA LYS A 471 8.53 -15.40 33.67
C LYS A 471 7.25 -16.22 33.86
N ALA A 472 6.09 -15.64 33.56
CA ALA A 472 4.81 -16.35 33.66
C ALA A 472 4.65 -17.46 32.61
N ALA A 473 5.37 -17.37 31.49
CA ALA A 473 5.39 -18.39 30.46
C ALA A 473 6.27 -19.59 30.79
N GLU A 474 7.14 -19.50 31.82
CA GLU A 474 8.00 -20.63 32.20
C GLU A 474 7.19 -21.80 32.75
N LEU A 475 7.30 -22.95 32.07
CA LEU A 475 6.80 -24.23 32.53
C LEU A 475 7.81 -24.88 33.48
N PRO A 476 7.34 -25.54 34.55
CA PRO A 476 8.23 -26.32 35.38
C PRO A 476 8.75 -27.56 34.64
N PRO A 477 9.82 -28.22 35.15
CA PRO A 477 10.40 -29.42 34.55
C PRO A 477 9.37 -30.50 34.17
N ALA A 478 9.37 -30.92 32.91
CA ALA A 478 8.48 -31.97 32.43
C ALA A 478 8.95 -33.37 32.86
N ALA A 479 8.00 -34.23 33.23
CA ALA A 479 8.29 -35.58 33.71
C ALA A 479 8.42 -36.60 32.56
N LEU A 480 7.79 -36.33 31.41
CA LEU A 480 7.77 -37.21 30.25
C LEU A 480 8.01 -36.42 28.96
N ALA A 481 8.66 -37.05 27.99
CA ALA A 481 8.86 -36.48 26.66
C ALA A 481 8.74 -37.55 25.56
N ALA A 482 8.27 -37.13 24.39
CA ALA A 482 8.19 -37.95 23.19
C ALA A 482 8.58 -37.12 21.97
N ILE A 483 9.14 -37.77 20.93
CA ILE A 483 9.44 -37.16 19.64
C ILE A 483 8.80 -38.00 18.54
N SER A 484 8.25 -37.36 17.51
CA SER A 484 7.70 -38.04 16.34
C SER A 484 8.81 -38.72 15.53
N ALA A 485 8.44 -39.74 14.76
CA ALA A 485 9.39 -40.51 13.95
C ALA A 485 10.13 -39.64 12.91
N ASP A 486 9.45 -38.61 12.37
CA ASP A 486 10.01 -37.64 11.41
C ASP A 486 10.76 -36.48 12.08
N ALA A 487 10.93 -36.51 13.41
CA ALA A 487 11.59 -35.49 14.21
C ALA A 487 10.97 -34.08 14.13
N LYS A 488 9.75 -33.93 13.60
CA LYS A 488 9.10 -32.63 13.40
C LYS A 488 8.25 -32.19 14.58
N TRP A 489 7.83 -33.12 15.44
CA TRP A 489 7.01 -32.86 16.60
C TRP A 489 7.64 -33.39 17.86
N ILE A 490 7.59 -32.60 18.92
CA ILE A 490 7.95 -33.02 20.27
C ILE A 490 6.75 -32.78 21.15
N ALA A 491 6.49 -33.68 22.09
CA ALA A 491 5.49 -33.49 23.12
C ALA A 491 6.14 -33.72 24.48
N THR A 492 5.85 -32.84 25.43
CA THR A 492 6.26 -32.97 26.84
C THR A 492 5.02 -32.99 27.71
N ALA A 493 5.08 -33.74 28.81
CA ALA A 493 3.98 -33.81 29.75
C ALA A 493 4.43 -33.58 31.20
N GLN A 494 3.59 -32.87 31.94
CA GLN A 494 3.79 -32.54 33.33
C GLN A 494 2.45 -32.53 34.08
N GLY A 495 2.24 -33.53 34.94
CA GLY A 495 0.96 -33.70 35.63
C GLY A 495 -0.18 -33.84 34.62
N GLU A 496 -1.13 -32.90 34.64
CA GLU A 496 -2.29 -32.84 33.76
C GLU A 496 -2.09 -31.90 32.56
N ARG A 497 -0.84 -31.52 32.25
CA ARG A 497 -0.52 -30.60 31.16
C ARG A 497 0.36 -31.25 30.12
N ILE A 498 0.03 -31.03 28.85
CA ILE A 498 0.85 -31.41 27.70
C ILE A 498 1.21 -30.16 26.91
N SER A 499 2.48 -30.04 26.54
CA SER A 499 2.97 -29.03 25.61
C SER A 499 3.58 -29.69 24.38
N VAL A 500 3.27 -29.14 23.21
CA VAL A 500 3.79 -29.58 21.92
C VAL A 500 4.69 -28.51 21.33
N TRP A 501 5.79 -28.96 20.73
CA TRP A 501 6.88 -28.13 20.26
C TRP A 501 7.27 -28.53 18.84
N SER A 502 7.82 -27.58 18.10
CA SER A 502 8.51 -27.87 16.85
C SER A 502 9.77 -28.69 17.13
N GLY A 503 9.90 -29.83 16.49
CA GLY A 503 11.15 -30.59 16.50
C GLY A 503 12.26 -29.99 15.63
N LEU A 504 11.95 -28.95 14.83
CA LEU A 504 12.94 -28.24 14.02
C LEU A 504 13.65 -27.14 14.82
N SER A 505 12.88 -26.33 15.54
CA SER A 505 13.35 -25.10 16.19
C SER A 505 13.25 -25.14 17.72
N GLY A 506 12.44 -26.06 18.28
CA GLY A 506 12.07 -26.07 19.70
C GLY A 506 11.05 -25.00 20.08
N GLU A 507 10.46 -24.29 19.11
CA GLU A 507 9.43 -23.31 19.41
C GLU A 507 8.14 -23.99 19.92
N PRO A 508 7.45 -23.39 20.90
CA PRO A 508 6.18 -23.90 21.39
C PRO A 508 5.09 -23.74 20.32
N VAL A 509 4.26 -24.76 20.15
CA VAL A 509 3.15 -24.80 19.18
C VAL A 509 1.82 -24.71 19.93
N GLU A 510 1.49 -25.70 20.74
CA GLU A 510 0.25 -25.71 21.51
C GLU A 510 0.44 -26.33 22.90
N THR A 511 -0.38 -25.90 23.85
CA THR A 511 -0.44 -26.46 25.21
C THR A 511 -1.88 -26.78 25.57
N TRP A 512 -2.12 -27.94 26.17
CA TRP A 512 -3.44 -28.40 26.60
C TRP A 512 -3.43 -29.01 27.99
N ASP A 513 -4.59 -28.93 28.64
CA ASP A 513 -4.87 -29.67 29.86
C ASP A 513 -5.50 -31.03 29.48
N THR A 514 -5.15 -32.09 30.23
CA THR A 514 -5.63 -33.45 30.02
C THR A 514 -6.68 -33.84 31.06
N PRO A 515 -7.56 -34.83 30.78
CA PRO A 515 -8.60 -35.25 31.73
C PRO A 515 -8.09 -35.86 33.05
N GLY A 516 -6.80 -36.16 33.14
CA GLY A 516 -6.11 -36.61 34.35
C GLY A 516 -4.60 -36.68 34.11
N PRO A 517 -3.81 -37.04 35.14
CA PRO A 517 -2.36 -37.04 35.06
C PRO A 517 -1.81 -37.98 33.98
N VAL A 518 -0.88 -37.47 33.17
CA VAL A 518 -0.27 -38.21 32.07
C VAL A 518 0.74 -39.22 32.62
N GLN A 519 0.51 -40.50 32.31
CA GLN A 519 1.34 -41.63 32.72
C GLN A 519 2.28 -42.11 31.59
N ALA A 520 1.84 -41.98 30.33
CA ALA A 520 2.66 -42.27 29.16
C ALA A 520 2.25 -41.40 27.97
N LEU A 521 3.19 -41.17 27.07
CA LEU A 521 3.05 -40.28 25.91
C LEU A 521 3.80 -40.88 24.72
N GLY A 522 3.23 -40.77 23.53
CA GLY A 522 3.88 -41.23 22.31
C GLY A 522 3.23 -40.65 21.06
N PHE A 523 3.88 -40.86 19.91
CA PHE A 523 3.34 -40.50 18.61
C PHE A 523 2.90 -41.74 17.84
N GLY A 524 1.74 -41.64 17.20
CA GLY A 524 1.25 -42.64 16.24
C GLY A 524 1.88 -42.46 14.85
N LEU A 525 1.25 -43.07 13.84
CA LEU A 525 1.56 -42.77 12.44
C LEU A 525 1.07 -41.36 12.09
N GLY A 526 1.92 -40.56 11.43
CA GLY A 526 1.64 -39.16 11.12
C GLY A 526 1.73 -38.22 12.35
N PRO A 527 1.20 -36.99 12.25
CA PRO A 527 1.25 -36.00 13.34
C PRO A 527 0.14 -36.25 14.36
N THR A 528 0.09 -37.47 14.93
CA THR A 528 -0.95 -37.90 15.87
C THR A 528 -0.35 -38.20 17.23
N LEU A 529 -0.85 -37.52 18.27
CA LEU A 529 -0.42 -37.71 19.64
C LEU A 529 -1.28 -38.75 20.35
N GLN A 530 -0.62 -39.70 21.03
CA GLN A 530 -1.26 -40.70 21.88
C GLN A 530 -0.82 -40.48 23.32
N LEU A 531 -1.77 -40.54 24.24
CA LEU A 531 -1.50 -40.36 25.67
C LEU A 531 -2.28 -41.37 26.50
N ARG A 532 -1.68 -41.75 27.63
CA ARG A 532 -2.31 -42.53 28.68
C ARG A 532 -2.42 -41.69 29.93
N THR A 533 -3.61 -41.59 30.49
CA THR A 533 -3.88 -41.01 31.80
C THR A 533 -4.43 -42.08 32.74
N ASP A 534 -4.57 -41.74 34.02
CA ASP A 534 -5.33 -42.54 34.97
C ASP A 534 -6.82 -42.71 34.61
N THR A 535 -7.40 -41.77 33.84
CA THR A 535 -8.80 -41.85 33.37
C THR A 535 -8.97 -42.68 32.09
N GLY A 536 -7.88 -43.00 31.38
CA GLY A 536 -7.88 -43.77 30.14
C GLY A 536 -6.88 -43.29 29.10
N ASP A 537 -6.94 -43.95 27.94
CA ASP A 537 -6.09 -43.65 26.78
C ASP A 537 -6.82 -42.69 25.82
N TYR A 538 -6.09 -41.70 25.30
CA TYR A 538 -6.61 -40.69 24.38
C TYR A 538 -5.70 -40.51 23.17
N ILE A 539 -6.29 -40.05 22.07
CA ILE A 539 -5.60 -39.70 20.84
C ILE A 539 -6.01 -38.30 20.38
N ARG A 540 -5.10 -37.57 19.73
CA ARG A 540 -5.38 -36.27 19.12
C ARG A 540 -4.53 -36.05 17.89
N ASP A 541 -5.16 -35.61 16.80
CA ASP A 541 -4.47 -35.11 15.61
C ASP A 541 -3.86 -33.73 15.93
N LEU A 542 -2.59 -33.50 15.58
CA LEU A 542 -1.91 -32.23 15.85
C LEU A 542 -2.09 -31.18 14.74
N LEU A 543 -2.49 -31.63 13.55
CA LEU A 543 -2.81 -30.72 12.44
C LEU A 543 -4.32 -30.63 12.26
N PRO A 544 -4.86 -29.42 12.05
CA PRO A 544 -6.30 -29.23 11.86
C PRO A 544 -6.75 -29.80 10.51
N ARG A 545 -8.03 -30.16 10.44
CA ARG A 545 -8.68 -30.48 9.16
C ARG A 545 -9.35 -29.24 8.60
N TRP A 546 -9.53 -29.22 7.28
CA TRP A 546 -10.18 -28.14 6.58
C TRP A 546 -11.30 -28.68 5.72
N GLU A 547 -12.43 -27.99 5.70
CA GLU A 547 -13.57 -28.36 4.87
C GLU A 547 -14.20 -27.14 4.20
N LEU A 548 -14.87 -27.35 3.08
CA LEU A 548 -15.61 -26.32 2.38
C LEU A 548 -16.89 -26.00 3.16
N GLN A 549 -16.98 -24.77 3.69
CA GLN A 549 -18.15 -24.31 4.45
C GLN A 549 -19.20 -23.68 3.55
N GLN A 550 -18.77 -22.83 2.60
CA GLN A 550 -19.68 -22.04 1.77
C GLN A 550 -19.04 -21.65 0.44
N ILE A 551 -19.88 -21.49 -0.58
CA ILE A 551 -19.52 -20.88 -1.87
C ILE A 551 -20.39 -19.62 -2.05
N ILE A 552 -19.76 -18.50 -2.36
CA ILE A 552 -20.41 -17.24 -2.75
C ILE A 552 -20.18 -17.10 -4.26
N GLY A 553 -21.25 -17.13 -5.04
CA GLY A 553 -21.20 -17.16 -6.50
C GLY A 553 -20.97 -18.55 -7.10
N GLY A 554 -20.37 -18.59 -8.30
CA GLY A 554 -20.15 -19.84 -9.06
C GLY A 554 -21.25 -20.18 -10.06
N GLU A 555 -21.16 -21.37 -10.67
CA GLU A 555 -22.06 -21.81 -11.75
C GLU A 555 -23.47 -22.16 -11.25
N GLU A 556 -23.56 -22.80 -10.07
CA GLU A 556 -24.81 -23.26 -9.49
C GLU A 556 -25.63 -22.13 -8.85
N SER A 557 -24.96 -21.02 -8.52
CA SER A 557 -25.55 -19.81 -7.99
C SER A 557 -24.85 -18.62 -8.66
N PRO A 558 -25.33 -18.14 -9.83
CA PRO A 558 -24.71 -17.03 -10.53
C PRO A 558 -24.57 -15.85 -9.57
N GLY A 559 -23.33 -15.65 -9.16
CA GLY A 559 -22.98 -14.74 -8.10
C GLY A 559 -22.96 -13.28 -8.55
N PRO A 560 -22.64 -12.39 -7.61
CA PRO A 560 -22.45 -10.96 -7.86
C PRO A 560 -21.13 -10.65 -8.60
N PHE A 561 -20.26 -11.65 -8.78
CA PHE A 561 -18.94 -11.51 -9.37
C PHE A 561 -19.01 -11.61 -10.89
N VAL A 562 -18.56 -10.56 -11.56
CA VAL A 562 -18.58 -10.47 -13.03
C VAL A 562 -17.42 -11.21 -13.70
N ASP A 563 -16.31 -11.38 -12.98
CA ASP A 563 -15.07 -12.03 -13.46
C ASP A 563 -14.27 -12.59 -12.26
N ARG A 564 -12.95 -12.79 -12.41
CA ARG A 564 -12.00 -13.21 -11.36
C ARG A 564 -12.08 -12.31 -10.15
N VAL A 565 -12.12 -12.93 -8.99
CA VAL A 565 -11.89 -12.27 -7.71
C VAL A 565 -10.38 -12.21 -7.49
N GLY A 566 -9.79 -11.08 -7.86
CA GLY A 566 -8.34 -10.84 -7.81
C GLY A 566 -7.84 -10.35 -6.45
N ALA A 567 -8.74 -9.89 -5.57
CA ALA A 567 -8.39 -9.42 -4.24
C ALA A 567 -9.43 -9.82 -3.20
N LEU A 568 -8.97 -10.23 -2.01
CA LEU A 568 -9.80 -10.53 -0.85
C LEU A 568 -9.15 -9.93 0.40
N ALA A 569 -9.97 -9.42 1.31
CA ALA A 569 -9.50 -8.96 2.62
C ALA A 569 -10.61 -9.15 3.66
N TYR A 570 -10.26 -9.67 4.85
CA TYR A 570 -11.14 -9.57 6.01
C TYR A 570 -10.90 -8.25 6.73
N SER A 571 -11.96 -7.68 7.30
CA SER A 571 -11.82 -6.59 8.24
C SER A 571 -11.14 -7.09 9.52
N PRO A 572 -10.26 -6.31 10.18
CA PRO A 572 -9.58 -6.72 11.42
C PRO A 572 -10.52 -7.19 12.53
N ASN A 573 -11.72 -6.60 12.63
CA ASN A 573 -12.76 -7.05 13.56
C ASN A 573 -13.51 -8.35 13.14
N GLY A 574 -13.15 -8.94 11.99
CA GLY A 574 -13.71 -10.18 11.46
C GLY A 574 -15.18 -10.08 11.00
N ARG A 575 -15.74 -8.87 10.98
CA ARG A 575 -17.14 -8.63 10.64
C ARG A 575 -17.38 -8.79 9.15
N TRP A 576 -16.48 -8.29 8.29
CA TRP A 576 -16.70 -8.19 6.84
C TRP A 576 -15.62 -8.93 6.08
N LEU A 577 -16.01 -9.60 4.99
CA LEU A 577 -15.11 -10.07 3.95
C LEU A 577 -15.32 -9.20 2.71
N ALA A 578 -14.29 -8.46 2.29
CA ALA A 578 -14.31 -7.68 1.06
C ALA A 578 -13.71 -8.48 -0.11
N SER A 579 -14.25 -8.24 -1.29
CA SER A 579 -13.84 -8.85 -2.55
C SER A 579 -13.70 -7.79 -3.65
N GLY A 580 -12.57 -7.85 -4.35
CA GLY A 580 -12.29 -7.05 -5.54
C GLY A 580 -12.35 -7.96 -6.76
N SER A 581 -13.24 -7.64 -7.69
CA SER A 581 -13.41 -8.38 -8.94
C SER A 581 -13.55 -7.41 -10.10
N GLY A 582 -13.41 -7.87 -11.32
CA GLY A 582 -13.59 -6.98 -12.47
C GLY A 582 -13.20 -7.61 -13.79
N GLU A 583 -13.90 -7.21 -14.84
CA GLU A 583 -13.52 -7.58 -16.21
C GLU A 583 -12.29 -6.75 -16.64
N PRO A 584 -11.21 -7.39 -17.13
CA PRO A 584 -10.02 -6.69 -17.58
C PRO A 584 -10.32 -5.59 -18.59
N SER A 585 -9.79 -4.40 -18.29
CA SER A 585 -9.97 -3.16 -19.04
C SER A 585 -11.42 -2.69 -19.21
N ARG A 586 -12.33 -3.14 -18.32
CA ARG A 586 -13.76 -2.83 -18.43
C ARG A 586 -14.40 -2.38 -17.13
N SER A 587 -14.20 -3.13 -16.06
CA SER A 587 -14.85 -2.83 -14.79
C SER A 587 -14.05 -3.33 -13.60
N GLY A 588 -14.23 -2.68 -12.46
CA GLY A 588 -13.75 -3.11 -11.17
C GLY A 588 -14.82 -2.87 -10.11
N ASP A 589 -15.33 -3.96 -9.56
CA ASP A 589 -16.35 -3.99 -8.52
C ASP A 589 -15.69 -4.30 -7.16
N VAL A 590 -16.10 -3.57 -6.14
CA VAL A 590 -15.75 -3.85 -4.74
C VAL A 590 -17.02 -4.19 -3.97
N GLN A 591 -17.05 -5.35 -3.34
CA GLN A 591 -18.22 -5.86 -2.62
C GLN A 591 -17.77 -6.36 -1.24
N TRP A 592 -18.66 -6.33 -0.25
CA TRP A 592 -18.38 -6.88 1.07
C TRP A 592 -19.57 -7.65 1.65
N TRP A 593 -19.22 -8.69 2.37
CA TRP A 593 -20.10 -9.78 2.79
C TRP A 593 -20.03 -9.97 4.29
N ASP A 594 -21.13 -10.47 4.87
CA ASP A 594 -21.13 -11.03 6.22
C ASP A 594 -20.66 -12.49 6.16
N PRO A 595 -19.45 -12.84 6.63
CA PRO A 595 -18.87 -14.16 6.41
C PRO A 595 -19.66 -15.35 6.98
N PRO A 596 -20.29 -15.28 8.18
CA PRO A 596 -21.09 -16.38 8.72
C PRO A 596 -22.33 -16.73 7.89
N THR A 597 -22.96 -15.75 7.24
CA THR A 597 -24.19 -15.94 6.46
C THR A 597 -23.93 -15.99 4.95
N GLY A 598 -22.81 -15.40 4.50
CA GLY A 598 -22.51 -15.08 3.10
C GLY A 598 -23.47 -14.08 2.48
N ALA A 599 -24.17 -13.28 3.29
CA ALA A 599 -25.07 -12.24 2.79
C ALA A 599 -24.29 -11.02 2.28
N LEU A 600 -24.77 -10.43 1.17
CA LEU A 600 -24.23 -9.18 0.66
C LEU A 600 -24.59 -8.05 1.62
N VAL A 601 -23.59 -7.35 2.13
CA VAL A 601 -23.80 -6.18 3.02
C VAL A 601 -23.73 -4.89 2.22
N GLY A 602 -22.82 -4.80 1.26
CA GLY A 602 -22.75 -3.66 0.36
C GLY A 602 -21.84 -3.89 -0.84
N ALA A 603 -22.07 -3.10 -1.89
CA ALA A 603 -21.41 -3.22 -3.17
C ALA A 603 -21.24 -1.85 -3.83
N LEU A 604 -20.07 -1.65 -4.41
CA LEU A 604 -19.74 -0.53 -5.29
C LEU A 604 -19.34 -1.10 -6.64
N THR A 605 -20.29 -1.09 -7.57
CA THR A 605 -20.08 -1.55 -8.95
C THR A 605 -19.41 -0.47 -9.78
N ASN A 606 -18.46 -0.85 -10.63
CA ASN A 606 -17.61 0.06 -11.42
C ASN A 606 -16.90 1.13 -10.57
N LEU A 607 -16.49 0.79 -9.35
CA LEU A 607 -15.66 1.67 -8.54
C LEU A 607 -14.34 2.00 -9.27
N HIS A 608 -13.80 1.01 -9.99
CA HIS A 608 -12.67 1.17 -10.90
C HIS A 608 -13.13 0.90 -12.34
N SER A 609 -12.45 1.51 -13.32
CA SER A 609 -12.71 1.27 -14.75
C SER A 609 -11.95 0.06 -15.32
N ASP A 610 -11.23 -0.66 -14.46
CA ASP A 610 -10.45 -1.86 -14.75
C ASP A 610 -10.41 -2.73 -13.48
N THR A 611 -9.81 -3.92 -13.55
CA THR A 611 -9.77 -4.91 -12.48
C THR A 611 -9.21 -4.33 -11.18
N VAL A 612 -9.80 -4.78 -10.06
CA VAL A 612 -9.29 -4.50 -8.72
C VAL A 612 -8.22 -5.54 -8.40
N ALA A 613 -6.98 -5.09 -8.24
CA ALA A 613 -5.82 -5.94 -8.01
C ALA A 613 -5.49 -6.11 -6.52
N SER A 614 -5.90 -5.17 -5.67
CA SER A 614 -5.61 -5.24 -4.23
C SER A 614 -6.70 -4.61 -3.38
N LEU A 615 -6.86 -5.15 -2.17
CA LEU A 615 -7.75 -4.66 -1.13
C LEU A 615 -7.03 -4.73 0.22
N ALA A 616 -7.26 -3.74 1.08
CA ALA A 616 -6.82 -3.80 2.47
C ALA A 616 -7.74 -2.93 3.35
N PHE A 617 -8.13 -3.45 4.51
CA PHE A 617 -8.88 -2.70 5.50
C PHE A 617 -7.95 -1.86 6.38
N SER A 618 -8.42 -0.69 6.80
CA SER A 618 -7.81 0.06 7.89
C SER A 618 -7.88 -0.76 9.19
N PRO A 619 -6.91 -0.58 10.11
CA PRO A 619 -6.90 -1.27 11.41
C PRO A 619 -8.22 -1.12 12.20
N ASP A 620 -8.84 0.06 12.17
CA ASP A 620 -10.15 0.34 12.79
C ASP A 620 -11.35 -0.33 12.09
N SER A 621 -11.13 -1.03 10.97
CA SER A 621 -12.14 -1.72 10.17
C SER A 621 -13.21 -0.83 9.51
N THR A 622 -13.02 0.49 9.45
CA THR A 622 -14.04 1.43 8.92
C THR A 622 -13.80 1.86 7.48
N VAL A 623 -12.54 1.78 7.00
CA VAL A 623 -12.14 2.18 5.66
C VAL A 623 -11.52 0.99 4.92
N LEU A 624 -11.91 0.80 3.67
CA LEU A 624 -11.30 -0.17 2.76
C LEU A 624 -10.55 0.59 1.67
N SER A 625 -9.27 0.28 1.49
CA SER A 625 -8.50 0.72 0.33
C SER A 625 -8.64 -0.28 -0.80
N SER A 626 -8.76 0.22 -2.03
CA SER A 626 -8.74 -0.58 -3.26
C SER A 626 -7.72 -0.05 -4.26
N GLY A 627 -6.88 -0.92 -4.81
CA GLY A 627 -5.96 -0.62 -5.90
C GLY A 627 -6.44 -1.23 -7.21
N GLY A 628 -6.52 -0.43 -8.27
CA GLY A 628 -7.01 -0.86 -9.59
C GLY A 628 -5.97 -0.79 -10.70
N ALA A 629 -6.18 -1.60 -11.72
CA ALA A 629 -5.47 -1.50 -12.99
C ALA A 629 -5.78 -0.19 -13.75
N ASP A 630 -6.81 0.55 -13.33
CA ASP A 630 -7.08 1.92 -13.82
C ASP A 630 -6.06 2.97 -13.33
N ARG A 631 -5.04 2.54 -12.59
CA ARG A 631 -3.94 3.35 -12.03
C ARG A 631 -4.37 4.20 -10.83
N MET A 632 -5.53 3.89 -10.27
CA MET A 632 -6.10 4.62 -9.14
C MET A 632 -6.07 3.74 -7.91
N ALA A 633 -5.79 4.35 -6.76
CA ALA A 633 -6.19 3.79 -5.47
C ALA A 633 -7.41 4.57 -4.96
N ARG A 634 -8.35 3.91 -4.31
CA ARG A 634 -9.55 4.54 -3.74
C ARG A 634 -9.73 4.11 -2.29
N LEU A 635 -10.34 5.00 -1.50
CA LEU A 635 -10.76 4.71 -0.14
C LEU A 635 -12.29 4.68 -0.10
N VAL A 636 -12.83 3.67 0.58
CA VAL A 636 -14.26 3.45 0.75
C VAL A 636 -14.57 3.41 2.23
N ASP A 637 -15.49 4.26 2.69
CA ASP A 637 -16.11 4.08 4.00
C ASP A 637 -17.12 2.96 3.87
N VAL A 638 -16.77 1.83 4.48
CA VAL A 638 -17.53 0.61 4.29
C VAL A 638 -18.83 0.66 5.13
N VAL A 639 -18.82 1.37 6.27
CA VAL A 639 -19.99 1.58 7.15
C VAL A 639 -21.08 2.38 6.44
N ARG A 640 -20.68 3.44 5.73
CA ARG A 640 -21.59 4.27 4.94
C ARG A 640 -21.81 3.74 3.53
N GLY A 641 -21.00 2.80 3.08
CA GLY A 641 -21.06 2.19 1.75
C GLY A 641 -20.75 3.18 0.62
N GLN A 642 -19.83 4.11 0.82
CA GLN A 642 -19.54 5.17 -0.16
C GLN A 642 -18.03 5.46 -0.30
N PRO A 643 -17.55 5.81 -1.51
CA PRO A 643 -16.18 6.27 -1.70
C PRO A 643 -15.90 7.56 -0.93
N THR A 644 -14.80 7.62 -0.20
CA THR A 644 -14.37 8.81 0.56
C THR A 644 -13.25 9.57 -0.12
N ARG A 645 -12.31 8.85 -0.76
CA ARG A 645 -11.15 9.44 -1.43
C ARG A 645 -10.77 8.70 -2.71
N VAL A 646 -10.16 9.46 -3.60
CA VAL A 646 -9.46 8.96 -4.78
C VAL A 646 -8.02 9.44 -4.67
N LEU A 647 -7.07 8.50 -4.69
CA LEU A 647 -5.65 8.73 -4.51
C LEU A 647 -4.96 8.76 -5.88
N GLU A 648 -4.84 9.98 -6.42
CA GLU A 648 -4.27 10.23 -7.74
C GLU A 648 -2.75 10.39 -7.70
N GLY A 649 -2.04 9.67 -8.56
CA GLY A 649 -0.61 9.91 -8.77
C GLY A 649 0.21 8.72 -9.25
N HIS A 650 -0.35 7.52 -9.35
CA HIS A 650 0.31 6.40 -10.03
C HIS A 650 0.19 6.55 -11.55
N THR A 651 1.26 6.21 -12.27
CA THR A 651 1.27 6.25 -13.75
C THR A 651 1.06 4.86 -14.39
N GLY A 652 1.03 3.81 -13.58
CA GLY A 652 0.78 2.42 -13.95
C GLY A 652 -0.22 1.77 -12.98
N HIS A 653 -0.58 0.51 -13.24
CA HIS A 653 -1.56 -0.25 -12.43
C HIS A 653 -1.18 -0.23 -10.95
N VAL A 654 -2.16 -0.02 -10.05
CA VAL A 654 -1.94 -0.16 -8.60
C VAL A 654 -2.16 -1.61 -8.23
N LEU A 655 -1.07 -2.33 -7.98
CA LEU A 655 -1.08 -3.78 -7.76
C LEU A 655 -1.20 -4.15 -6.28
N ALA A 656 -0.77 -3.27 -5.38
CA ALA A 656 -0.77 -3.53 -3.95
C ALA A 656 -1.18 -2.31 -3.12
N THR A 657 -1.92 -2.55 -2.05
CA THR A 657 -2.26 -1.57 -1.00
C THR A 657 -2.01 -2.20 0.36
N ALA A 658 -1.44 -1.46 1.31
CA ALA A 658 -1.24 -1.92 2.68
C ALA A 658 -1.45 -0.77 3.68
N TRP A 659 -2.10 -1.06 4.80
CA TRP A 659 -2.28 -0.11 5.89
C TRP A 659 -1.20 -0.28 6.95
N LYS A 660 -0.79 0.84 7.55
CA LYS A 660 -0.06 0.85 8.80
C LYS A 660 -1.04 0.75 9.97
N ASP A 661 -0.58 0.21 11.10
CA ASP A 661 -1.36 0.07 12.35
C ASP A 661 -1.72 1.41 13.02
N ASP A 662 -1.52 2.55 12.36
CA ASP A 662 -1.80 3.89 12.88
C ASP A 662 -3.09 4.53 12.34
N ASP A 663 -3.90 3.78 11.58
CA ASP A 663 -5.15 4.19 10.92
C ASP A 663 -5.05 5.38 9.93
N THR A 664 -3.89 5.99 9.79
CA THR A 664 -3.71 7.24 9.04
C THR A 664 -2.79 7.10 7.84
N THR A 665 -1.95 6.07 7.82
CA THR A 665 -0.93 5.88 6.79
C THR A 665 -1.28 4.69 5.91
N LEU A 666 -1.44 4.96 4.61
CA LEU A 666 -1.61 3.95 3.58
C LEU A 666 -0.39 3.94 2.65
N ALA A 667 0.11 2.75 2.32
CA ALA A 667 1.07 2.55 1.25
C ALA A 667 0.39 1.92 0.02
N THR A 668 0.72 2.42 -1.17
CA THR A 668 0.28 1.85 -2.45
C THR A 668 1.46 1.65 -3.39
N ALA A 669 1.44 0.61 -4.21
CA ALA A 669 2.48 0.39 -5.20
C ALA A 669 1.96 -0.37 -6.42
N GLY A 670 2.76 -0.38 -7.48
CA GLY A 670 2.41 -1.15 -8.66
C GLY A 670 3.36 -0.99 -9.84
N ALA A 671 2.80 -0.96 -11.05
CA ALA A 671 3.52 -1.05 -12.31
C ALA A 671 4.33 0.21 -12.66
N ASP A 672 4.18 1.31 -11.90
CA ASP A 672 5.01 2.51 -12.05
C ASP A 672 6.34 2.44 -11.27
N LEU A 673 6.68 1.28 -10.69
CA LEU A 673 7.95 1.01 -10.02
C LEU A 673 8.16 1.84 -8.74
N VAL A 674 7.08 2.37 -8.17
CA VAL A 674 7.12 3.29 -7.02
C VAL A 674 6.18 2.81 -5.92
N VAL A 675 6.62 2.96 -4.68
CA VAL A 675 5.77 2.86 -3.49
C VAL A 675 5.39 4.27 -3.07
N LYS A 676 4.11 4.59 -2.95
CA LYS A 676 3.61 5.91 -2.52
C LYS A 676 2.95 5.80 -1.15
N PHE A 677 3.18 6.82 -0.34
CA PHE A 677 2.62 6.95 1.00
C PHE A 677 1.56 8.05 1.03
N TRP A 678 0.43 7.76 1.63
CA TRP A 678 -0.72 8.63 1.69
C TRP A 678 -1.15 8.86 3.13
N ASP A 679 -1.62 10.08 3.39
CA ASP A 679 -2.47 10.35 4.53
C ASP A 679 -3.91 9.94 4.16
N SER A 680 -4.49 8.99 4.88
CA SER A 680 -5.84 8.48 4.58
C SER A 680 -6.94 9.51 4.86
N VAL A 681 -6.71 10.47 5.77
CA VAL A 681 -7.67 11.48 6.19
C VAL A 681 -7.74 12.61 5.17
N THR A 682 -6.57 13.15 4.79
CA THR A 682 -6.47 14.26 3.84
C THR A 682 -6.49 13.79 2.39
N GLY A 683 -6.05 12.56 2.11
CA GLY A 683 -5.81 12.05 0.76
C GLY A 683 -4.52 12.58 0.13
N GLU A 684 -3.70 13.32 0.89
CA GLU A 684 -2.46 13.89 0.37
C GLU A 684 -1.32 12.86 0.32
N LYS A 685 -0.55 12.92 -0.76
CA LYS A 685 0.68 12.14 -0.90
C LYS A 685 1.76 12.72 0.02
N ARG A 686 2.26 11.89 0.96
CA ARG A 686 3.33 12.26 1.90
C ARG A 686 4.72 12.10 1.27
N LYS A 687 5.09 10.86 0.93
CA LYS A 687 6.42 10.46 0.44
C LYS A 687 6.29 9.35 -0.60
N GLN A 688 7.41 8.99 -1.23
CA GLN A 688 7.47 7.87 -2.15
C GLN A 688 8.84 7.17 -2.10
N GLY A 689 8.84 5.85 -2.14
CA GLY A 689 10.02 5.02 -2.35
C GLY A 689 10.23 4.68 -3.81
N THR A 690 11.46 4.85 -4.29
CA THR A 690 11.84 4.67 -5.71
C THR A 690 13.00 3.68 -5.85
N GLY A 691 13.45 3.42 -7.08
CA GLY A 691 14.59 2.53 -7.34
C GLY A 691 14.24 1.05 -7.35
N PHE A 692 12.97 0.71 -7.63
CA PHE A 692 12.62 -0.64 -8.08
C PHE A 692 12.90 -0.72 -9.58
N GLU A 693 13.49 -1.81 -10.05
CA GLU A 693 13.77 -2.02 -11.47
C GLU A 693 12.54 -2.56 -12.24
N ARG A 694 11.58 -3.12 -11.50
CA ARG A 694 10.36 -3.76 -11.99
C ARG A 694 9.17 -3.43 -11.09
N GLU A 695 7.98 -3.82 -11.55
CA GLU A 695 6.72 -3.58 -10.87
C GLU A 695 6.74 -4.11 -9.43
N VAL A 696 6.12 -3.36 -8.52
CA VAL A 696 5.96 -3.80 -7.14
C VAL A 696 4.63 -4.54 -7.04
N THR A 697 4.70 -5.85 -6.93
CA THR A 697 3.52 -6.75 -6.97
C THR A 697 2.91 -7.02 -5.60
N GLY A 698 3.65 -6.74 -4.52
CA GLY A 698 3.16 -6.96 -3.15
C GLY A 698 3.68 -5.94 -2.15
N LEU A 699 2.84 -5.57 -1.19
CA LEU A 699 3.16 -4.69 -0.07
C LEU A 699 2.57 -5.23 1.23
N ALA A 700 3.32 -5.12 2.32
CA ALA A 700 2.81 -5.33 3.66
C ALA A 700 3.64 -4.54 4.68
N PHE A 701 2.98 -3.83 5.60
CA PHE A 701 3.66 -3.23 6.74
C PHE A 701 4.13 -4.33 7.71
N LEU A 702 5.27 -4.10 8.34
CA LEU A 702 5.74 -4.92 9.46
C LEU A 702 5.20 -4.27 10.75
N SER A 703 4.42 -5.02 11.54
CA SER A 703 3.65 -4.47 12.67
C SER A 703 4.47 -3.58 13.61
N GLY A 704 3.87 -2.44 14.01
CA GLY A 704 4.43 -1.50 14.97
C GLY A 704 5.67 -0.71 14.50
N ASP A 705 6.20 -0.98 13.30
CA ASP A 705 7.41 -0.38 12.76
C ASP A 705 7.13 0.56 11.58
N GLN A 706 8.12 1.40 11.25
CA GLN A 706 8.12 2.27 10.06
C GLN A 706 8.50 1.50 8.76
N TRP A 707 8.45 0.17 8.80
CA TRP A 707 9.06 -0.72 7.80
C TRP A 707 8.01 -1.47 6.99
N ILE A 708 8.32 -1.68 5.72
CA ILE A 708 7.41 -2.29 4.75
C ILE A 708 8.18 -3.30 3.93
N ALA A 709 7.64 -4.51 3.86
CA ALA A 709 8.07 -5.50 2.89
C ALA A 709 7.49 -5.13 1.52
N CYS A 710 8.37 -4.94 0.54
CA CYS A 710 8.02 -4.66 -0.84
C CYS A 710 8.54 -5.79 -1.71
N GLY A 711 7.61 -6.40 -2.44
CA GLY A 711 7.91 -7.48 -3.35
C GLY A 711 7.87 -7.01 -4.80
N SER A 712 8.88 -7.41 -5.57
CA SER A 712 9.08 -7.13 -6.99
C SER A 712 9.61 -8.41 -7.68
N PRO A 713 9.51 -8.57 -9.01
CA PRO A 713 10.12 -9.71 -9.68
C PRO A 713 11.60 -9.89 -9.30
N ARG A 714 11.94 -11.06 -8.72
CA ARG A 714 13.29 -11.42 -8.24
C ARG A 714 13.88 -10.52 -7.15
N GLU A 715 13.10 -9.61 -6.57
CA GLU A 715 13.55 -8.72 -5.49
C GLU A 715 12.51 -8.69 -4.37
N LEU A 716 12.92 -9.01 -3.16
CA LEU A 716 12.17 -8.76 -1.95
C LEU A 716 13.00 -7.83 -1.07
N ARG A 717 12.46 -6.69 -0.67
CA ARG A 717 13.19 -5.73 0.16
C ARG A 717 12.31 -5.10 1.23
N ILE A 718 12.95 -4.69 2.31
CA ILE A 718 12.34 -3.93 3.38
C ILE A 718 12.78 -2.47 3.20
N ILE A 719 11.80 -1.56 3.13
CA ILE A 719 12.03 -0.11 3.06
C ILE A 719 11.46 0.58 4.31
N ASN A 720 11.92 1.79 4.58
CA ASN A 720 11.26 2.68 5.53
C ASN A 720 10.20 3.59 4.83
N GLU A 721 9.42 4.34 5.60
CA GLU A 721 8.43 5.31 5.07
C GLU A 721 9.03 6.48 4.27
N ASN A 722 10.33 6.75 4.42
CA ASN A 722 11.01 7.74 3.57
C ASN A 722 11.32 7.18 2.17
N GLY A 723 11.16 5.86 1.99
CA GLY A 723 11.49 5.16 0.75
C GLY A 723 12.92 4.61 0.72
N ASP A 724 13.68 4.73 1.81
CA ASP A 724 15.04 4.22 1.88
C ASP A 724 15.03 2.70 2.07
N ARG A 725 15.89 2.01 1.32
CA ARG A 725 16.10 0.57 1.48
C ARG A 725 16.81 0.29 2.80
N VAL A 726 16.16 -0.48 3.67
CA VAL A 726 16.70 -0.96 4.94
C VAL A 726 17.40 -2.31 4.76
N ARG A 727 16.75 -3.25 4.04
CA ARG A 727 17.26 -4.62 3.86
C ARG A 727 16.81 -5.22 2.52
N GLY A 728 17.59 -6.12 1.94
CA GLY A 728 17.15 -7.00 0.85
C GLY A 728 17.12 -8.45 1.31
N LEU A 729 16.10 -9.19 0.90
CA LEU A 729 15.94 -10.63 1.16
C LEU A 729 16.24 -11.39 -0.14
N MET A 730 17.13 -12.37 -0.04
CA MET A 730 17.64 -13.15 -1.17
C MET A 730 16.84 -14.44 -1.36
N GLY A 731 17.09 -15.12 -2.49
CA GLY A 731 16.56 -16.47 -2.76
C GLY A 731 15.37 -16.51 -3.73
N LEU A 732 14.88 -15.37 -4.21
CA LEU A 732 13.93 -15.30 -5.31
C LEU A 732 14.64 -15.50 -6.66
N THR A 733 14.24 -16.52 -7.40
CA THR A 733 14.86 -16.89 -8.68
C THR A 733 14.04 -16.47 -9.90
N ASP A 734 12.73 -16.22 -9.72
CA ASP A 734 11.85 -15.81 -10.80
C ASP A 734 10.86 -14.70 -10.40
N SER A 735 9.96 -14.33 -11.31
CA SER A 735 8.91 -13.34 -11.06
C SER A 735 8.06 -13.71 -9.85
N MET A 736 7.83 -12.75 -8.97
CA MET A 736 7.06 -12.91 -7.73
C MET A 736 5.70 -12.23 -7.90
N HIS A 737 4.62 -12.93 -7.55
CA HIS A 737 3.24 -12.45 -7.75
C HIS A 737 2.52 -12.15 -6.44
N ALA A 738 2.90 -12.80 -5.34
CA ALA A 738 2.22 -12.65 -4.06
C ALA A 738 3.18 -12.59 -2.86
N LEU A 739 2.84 -11.71 -1.91
CA LEU A 739 3.55 -11.44 -0.67
C LEU A 739 2.55 -11.35 0.48
N ALA A 740 2.86 -11.95 1.61
CA ALA A 740 2.12 -11.77 2.86
C ALA A 740 3.06 -11.75 4.07
N VAL A 741 2.67 -11.04 5.11
CA VAL A 741 3.43 -10.91 6.36
C VAL A 741 2.53 -11.31 7.53
N THR A 742 3.10 -11.94 8.56
CA THR A 742 2.38 -12.26 9.79
C THR A 742 1.97 -10.99 10.55
N ALA A 743 0.93 -11.09 11.39
CA ALA A 743 0.41 -9.95 12.15
C ALA A 743 1.47 -9.33 13.08
N ASP A 744 2.43 -10.12 13.55
CA ASP A 744 3.57 -9.64 14.36
C ASP A 744 4.71 -9.00 13.54
N GLY A 745 4.61 -9.00 12.21
CA GLY A 745 5.63 -8.48 11.30
C GLY A 745 6.91 -9.32 11.21
N HIS A 746 6.97 -10.49 11.85
CA HIS A 746 8.21 -11.27 11.99
C HIS A 746 8.49 -12.18 10.78
N TRP A 747 7.46 -12.82 10.23
CA TRP A 747 7.58 -13.74 9.11
C TRP A 747 7.04 -13.12 7.83
N ILE A 748 7.79 -13.30 6.74
CA ILE A 748 7.42 -12.87 5.40
C ILE A 748 7.31 -14.11 4.53
N ALA A 749 6.18 -14.29 3.82
CA ALA A 749 6.00 -15.35 2.84
C ALA A 749 5.81 -14.76 1.45
N ALA A 750 6.46 -15.34 0.45
CA ALA A 750 6.30 -14.94 -0.94
C ALA A 750 6.36 -16.12 -1.91
N GLY A 751 5.71 -15.96 -3.05
CA GLY A 751 5.70 -16.94 -4.13
C GLY A 751 5.40 -16.29 -5.48
N GLY A 752 5.71 -17.01 -6.55
CA GLY A 752 5.47 -16.53 -7.91
C GLY A 752 5.60 -17.60 -8.97
N GLU A 753 6.18 -17.25 -10.10
CA GLU A 753 6.18 -18.03 -11.35
C GLU A 753 6.83 -19.41 -11.20
N ASP A 754 7.87 -19.52 -10.38
CA ASP A 754 8.56 -20.80 -10.12
C ASP A 754 7.75 -21.80 -9.29
N GLY A 755 6.62 -21.38 -8.73
CA GLY A 755 5.74 -22.21 -7.90
C GLY A 755 6.29 -22.56 -6.53
N VAL A 756 7.39 -21.94 -6.11
CA VAL A 756 8.07 -22.23 -4.85
C VAL A 756 7.66 -21.21 -3.80
N LEU A 757 7.04 -21.69 -2.72
CA LEU A 757 6.69 -20.84 -1.59
C LEU A 757 7.90 -20.71 -0.69
N ARG A 758 8.30 -19.48 -0.37
CA ARG A 758 9.46 -19.19 0.47
C ARG A 758 9.02 -18.37 1.67
N ILE A 759 9.64 -18.63 2.82
CA ILE A 759 9.38 -17.93 4.06
C ILE A 759 10.70 -17.44 4.65
N TRP A 760 10.73 -16.15 5.00
CA TRP A 760 11.86 -15.47 5.61
C TRP A 760 11.51 -15.04 7.02
N ASP A 761 12.51 -15.15 7.90
CA ASP A 761 12.57 -14.33 9.10
C ASP A 761 12.99 -12.93 8.66
N ARG A 762 12.29 -11.88 9.11
CA ARG A 762 12.56 -10.50 8.68
C ARG A 762 14.01 -10.05 8.89
N GLU A 763 14.72 -10.66 9.85
CA GLU A 763 16.10 -10.31 10.19
C GLU A 763 17.15 -11.11 9.39
N ILE A 764 16.74 -12.19 8.71
CA ILE A 764 17.64 -13.10 8.00
C ILE A 764 17.47 -12.93 6.49
N GLU A 765 18.57 -12.69 5.78
CA GLU A 765 18.52 -12.43 4.34
C GLU A 765 18.13 -13.66 3.51
N ALA A 766 18.51 -14.86 3.93
CA ALA A 766 18.18 -16.11 3.25
C ALA A 766 16.82 -16.66 3.70
N PRO A 767 16.07 -17.37 2.83
CA PRO A 767 14.81 -17.99 3.21
C PRO A 767 15.05 -19.06 4.26
N LYS A 768 14.25 -19.05 5.33
CA LYS A 768 14.30 -20.03 6.42
C LYS A 768 13.57 -21.31 6.03
N LEU A 769 12.46 -21.21 5.29
CA LEU A 769 11.69 -22.34 4.80
C LEU A 769 11.42 -22.19 3.30
N VAL A 770 11.47 -23.32 2.59
CA VAL A 770 11.22 -23.41 1.15
C VAL A 770 10.32 -24.61 0.90
N PHE A 771 9.15 -24.39 0.28
CA PHE A 771 8.18 -25.41 -0.04
C PHE A 771 8.03 -25.56 -1.55
N GLU A 772 8.65 -26.61 -2.06
CA GLU A 772 8.52 -27.06 -3.45
C GLU A 772 7.52 -28.22 -3.52
N THR A 773 6.61 -28.16 -4.49
CA THR A 773 5.73 -29.30 -4.80
C THR A 773 6.24 -30.01 -6.03
N LYS A 774 6.61 -31.29 -5.91
CA LYS A 774 6.86 -32.19 -7.03
C LYS A 774 5.53 -32.51 -7.71
N LEU A 775 5.07 -31.65 -8.60
CA LEU A 775 3.98 -32.00 -9.50
C LEU A 775 4.52 -32.97 -10.56
N PRO A 776 3.75 -34.01 -10.97
CA PRO A 776 4.19 -34.94 -11.99
C PRO A 776 4.67 -34.18 -13.23
N GLU A 777 5.81 -34.61 -13.79
CA GLU A 777 6.33 -34.03 -15.02
C GLU A 777 5.26 -34.12 -16.11
N LEU A 778 5.03 -33.00 -16.80
CA LEU A 778 4.22 -32.99 -18.01
C LEU A 778 4.86 -34.00 -18.96
N SER A 779 4.15 -35.10 -19.26
CA SER A 779 4.59 -35.97 -20.33
C SER A 779 4.67 -35.10 -21.59
N THR A 780 5.80 -35.17 -22.29
CA THR A 780 6.10 -34.38 -23.49
C THR A 780 5.17 -34.68 -24.68
N ALA A 781 4.10 -35.44 -24.48
CA ALA A 781 3.18 -35.94 -25.50
C ALA A 781 2.06 -34.95 -25.88
N VAL A 782 1.93 -33.81 -25.20
CA VAL A 782 0.96 -32.76 -25.58
C VAL A 782 1.67 -31.41 -25.60
N ARG A 783 2.31 -31.12 -26.73
CA ARG A 783 2.71 -29.78 -27.15
C ARG A 783 2.01 -29.45 -28.44
#